data_AF-A0A1L9BP70-F1
#
_entry.id   AF-A0A1L9BP70-F1
#
_cell.length_a   1.000
_cell.length_b   1.000
_cell.length_c   1.000
_cell.angle_alpha   90.00
_cell.angle_beta   90.00
_cell.angle_gamma   90.00
#
_symmetry.space_group_name_H-M   'P 1'
#
loop_
_entity.id
_entity.type
_entity.pdbx_description
1 polymer ?
#
loop_
_entity_poly.entity_id
_entity_poly.type
_entity_poly.pdbx_seq_one_letter_code
_entity_poly.pdbx_strand_id
1 'polypeptide(L)'
;MPQAIPVVIAIARTAVGKILISTAINVGIGALQARLNRPKGPKPRDLQTQIRSGSADRMQHFGRVRTSGTLVFSDYKVFEDPIEILGLTIPRGKRRAYVLLAIATGGISGVERWYLDGKPVAVDGDGFVTTAPWDGGKVRLQLRRGLPPEAAGGDWPELHAAFPTRWTAERHRLEGVATILGTFDAVKPEEINDTYPGGRPPEISAVIRGTPCHEPATGNASFTTNPIRHLLHYLSDAGTGAIPIAEFDLPSWFAAIADCNDALPGMAGPRPRYEGGGSYALNEPVKDVALRILESVGGELYLAQDGRIGVRVAKWRAPTAIIDESKIVSLDCGPGRAKLDRITTLVPDYIEPSLDYTATTADPWEDARAIARFGEPRPRELSLPWVQHHGQARALAKIAAARENPRITASMALRFWGLRLLGEERVLLHRPDRGLEVVAGRITGLSLDLAASDGVVKIELESDEAATYGWAAFEEGAMPAAPERSVNGRQPIPAPVIEEITLNAAGDTLYLSGVIAPVEGQLVGMQFRLSPDGPWSNAEVNQDNAYFRTPDLADGRAYDLRARRFLSGLSALNWQQGRDVTRFSPWTEVTGIGVIADETPPDPPELVAATVSGNRLEITFRPDLGANYKQTGIWRGTGSFAGASFIRWCYDLASSVEASVALGDTPQRYWLRSGNGSGVSSAPVDIGTY
;
A
#
# COMPACT_ATOMS: atom_id res chain seq x y z
N MET A 1 -7.25 -24.83 -58.65
CA MET A 1 -7.47 -24.84 -57.19
C MET A 1 -8.56 -23.83 -56.84
N PRO A 2 -9.80 -24.25 -56.50
CA PRO A 2 -10.86 -23.31 -56.12
C PRO A 2 -11.55 -23.72 -54.79
N GLN A 3 -10.81 -23.81 -53.67
CA GLN A 3 -11.40 -24.09 -52.34
C GLN A 3 -11.09 -23.06 -51.24
N ALA A 4 -10.30 -22.02 -51.52
CA ALA A 4 -10.01 -20.97 -50.53
C ALA A 4 -11.06 -19.83 -50.47
N ILE A 5 -11.96 -19.76 -51.47
CA ILE A 5 -12.88 -18.63 -51.68
C ILE A 5 -14.10 -18.61 -50.72
N PRO A 6 -14.69 -19.74 -50.27
CA PRO A 6 -15.86 -19.69 -49.39
C PRO A 6 -15.54 -19.28 -47.94
N VAL A 7 -14.30 -19.49 -47.48
CA VAL A 7 -13.92 -19.33 -46.06
C VAL A 7 -13.87 -17.85 -45.65
N VAL A 8 -13.34 -16.99 -46.52
CA VAL A 8 -13.21 -15.54 -46.23
C VAL A 8 -14.57 -14.83 -46.19
N ILE A 9 -15.54 -15.27 -47.01
CA ILE A 9 -16.88 -14.68 -47.07
C ILE A 9 -17.81 -15.24 -45.98
N ALA A 10 -17.61 -16.49 -45.54
CA ALA A 10 -18.39 -17.10 -44.47
C ALA A 10 -18.09 -16.48 -43.08
N ILE A 11 -16.83 -16.10 -42.83
CA ILE A 11 -16.40 -15.48 -41.56
C ILE A 11 -16.96 -14.06 -41.39
N ALA A 12 -17.28 -13.36 -42.49
CA ALA A 12 -17.89 -12.03 -42.45
C ALA A 12 -19.33 -12.00 -41.88
N ARG A 13 -20.00 -13.16 -41.78
CA ARG A 13 -21.40 -13.28 -41.31
C ARG A 13 -21.55 -13.69 -39.84
N THR A 14 -20.49 -14.12 -39.19
CA THR A 14 -20.49 -14.43 -37.75
C THR A 14 -20.01 -13.21 -36.95
N ALA A 15 -20.35 -13.11 -35.66
CA ALA A 15 -19.86 -12.03 -34.78
C ALA A 15 -18.32 -11.90 -34.80
N VAL A 16 -17.63 -13.00 -35.13
CA VAL A 16 -16.19 -13.13 -35.43
C VAL A 16 -15.72 -12.15 -36.50
N GLY A 17 -16.47 -11.99 -37.60
CA GLY A 17 -16.16 -11.03 -38.66
C GLY A 17 -16.19 -9.58 -38.17
N LYS A 18 -17.08 -9.21 -37.25
CA LYS A 18 -17.18 -7.82 -36.77
C LYS A 18 -16.03 -7.42 -35.83
N ILE A 19 -15.54 -8.35 -35.00
CA ILE A 19 -14.39 -8.10 -34.10
C ILE A 19 -13.09 -8.02 -34.91
N LEU A 20 -12.87 -8.97 -35.83
CA LEU A 20 -11.66 -9.03 -36.66
C LEU A 20 -11.64 -8.02 -37.81
N ILE A 21 -12.72 -7.76 -38.54
CA ILE A 21 -12.72 -6.78 -39.64
C ILE A 21 -12.42 -5.35 -39.11
N SER A 22 -12.83 -5.03 -37.88
CA SER A 22 -12.53 -3.73 -37.27
C SER A 22 -11.11 -3.60 -36.68
N THR A 23 -10.38 -4.72 -36.55
CA THR A 23 -9.01 -4.74 -35.97
C THR A 23 -7.96 -5.18 -36.99
N ALA A 24 -8.33 -5.92 -38.04
CA ALA A 24 -7.42 -6.55 -38.98
C ALA A 24 -7.50 -6.01 -40.43
N ILE A 25 -8.40 -5.08 -40.78
CA ILE A 25 -8.52 -4.60 -42.17
C ILE A 25 -8.40 -3.07 -42.37
N ASN A 26 -8.49 -2.21 -41.35
CA ASN A 26 -8.12 -0.79 -41.49
C ASN A 26 -7.80 -0.18 -40.12
N VAL A 27 -6.57 -0.36 -39.63
CA VAL A 27 -6.03 0.49 -38.53
C VAL A 27 -5.05 1.50 -39.15
N GLY A 28 -5.58 2.28 -40.09
CA GLY A 28 -4.93 3.51 -40.52
C GLY A 28 -4.99 4.55 -39.40
N ILE A 29 -3.85 5.21 -39.15
CA ILE A 29 -3.65 6.48 -38.42
C ILE A 29 -4.83 6.89 -37.51
N GLY A 30 -4.77 6.51 -36.23
CA GLY A 30 -5.80 6.90 -35.25
C GLY A 30 -6.02 5.94 -34.08
N ALA A 31 -5.32 4.80 -34.04
CA ALA A 31 -5.51 3.77 -33.02
C ALA A 31 -5.46 4.31 -31.59
N LEU A 32 -4.57 5.26 -31.28
CA LEU A 32 -4.50 5.85 -29.94
C LEU A 32 -5.55 6.95 -29.70
N GLN A 33 -5.92 7.76 -30.70
CA GLN A 33 -7.06 8.70 -30.57
C GLN A 33 -8.37 7.95 -30.30
N ALA A 34 -8.58 6.83 -30.99
CA ALA A 34 -9.68 5.94 -30.71
C ALA A 34 -9.57 5.26 -29.34
N ARG A 35 -8.36 4.97 -28.83
CA ARG A 35 -8.14 4.42 -27.46
C ARG A 35 -8.40 5.43 -26.35
N LEU A 36 -8.22 6.72 -26.63
CA LEU A 36 -8.25 7.78 -25.62
C LEU A 36 -9.63 8.42 -25.40
N ASN A 37 -10.54 8.27 -26.37
CA ASN A 37 -11.92 8.77 -26.26
C ASN A 37 -12.95 7.67 -25.86
N ARG A 38 -12.48 6.52 -25.33
CA ARG A 38 -13.35 5.35 -25.06
C ARG A 38 -14.09 5.44 -23.73
N PRO A 39 -15.25 4.76 -23.61
CA PRO A 39 -15.89 4.57 -22.32
C PRO A 39 -14.90 3.87 -21.38
N LYS A 40 -14.47 4.61 -20.35
CA LYS A 40 -13.69 4.08 -19.25
C LYS A 40 -14.56 3.02 -18.59
N GLY A 41 -14.03 1.81 -18.40
CA GLY A 41 -14.73 0.74 -17.70
C GLY A 41 -15.18 1.16 -16.30
N PRO A 42 -15.88 0.28 -15.56
CA PRO A 42 -16.37 0.59 -14.22
C PRO A 42 -15.23 1.13 -13.35
N LYS A 43 -15.41 2.32 -12.79
CA LYS A 43 -14.35 2.97 -12.00
C LYS A 43 -14.16 2.18 -10.71
N PRO A 44 -12.92 2.03 -10.20
CA PRO A 44 -12.67 1.31 -8.96
C PRO A 44 -13.50 1.82 -7.77
N ARG A 45 -13.75 3.13 -7.70
CA ARG A 45 -14.59 3.73 -6.66
C ARG A 45 -16.03 3.19 -6.68
N ASP A 46 -16.61 3.04 -7.87
CA ASP A 46 -18.00 2.59 -8.03
C ASP A 46 -18.13 1.10 -7.66
N LEU A 47 -17.07 0.32 -7.94
CA LEU A 47 -16.98 -1.08 -7.55
C LEU A 47 -16.88 -1.26 -6.03
N GLN A 48 -16.24 -0.35 -5.31
CA GLN A 48 -16.01 -0.49 -3.87
C GLN A 48 -17.23 -0.13 -3.00
N THR A 49 -18.25 0.49 -3.58
CA THR A 49 -19.49 0.87 -2.90
C THR A 49 -20.61 -0.15 -3.12
N GLN A 50 -21.45 -0.37 -2.11
CA GLN A 50 -22.61 -1.25 -2.23
C GLN A 50 -23.64 -0.66 -3.20
N ILE A 51 -24.00 -1.40 -4.25
CA ILE A 51 -24.99 -0.95 -5.22
C ILE A 51 -26.39 -1.28 -4.71
N ARG A 52 -27.24 -0.26 -4.58
CA ARG A 52 -28.66 -0.40 -4.20
C ARG A 52 -29.54 0.09 -5.35
N SER A 53 -29.78 -0.79 -6.31
CA SER A 53 -30.63 -0.52 -7.48
C SER A 53 -31.48 -1.73 -7.81
N GLY A 54 -32.74 -1.50 -8.23
CA GLY A 54 -33.65 -2.56 -8.65
C GLY A 54 -33.28 -3.20 -10.00
N SER A 55 -32.38 -2.57 -10.76
CA SER A 55 -31.91 -3.04 -12.07
C SER A 55 -30.40 -2.84 -12.21
N ALA A 56 -29.63 -3.31 -11.23
CA ALA A 56 -28.18 -3.25 -11.29
C ALA A 56 -27.62 -4.21 -12.35
N ASP A 57 -26.58 -3.76 -13.05
CA ASP A 57 -25.88 -4.59 -14.03
C ASP A 57 -25.12 -5.73 -13.33
N ARG A 58 -25.05 -6.88 -14.01
CA ARG A 58 -24.24 -8.01 -13.55
C ARG A 58 -22.78 -7.69 -13.83
N MET A 59 -21.93 -7.94 -12.83
CA MET A 59 -20.49 -7.74 -12.91
C MET A 59 -19.75 -9.07 -12.93
N GLN A 60 -18.62 -9.11 -13.63
CA GLN A 60 -17.65 -10.20 -13.58
C GLN A 60 -16.24 -9.64 -13.37
N HIS A 61 -15.40 -10.42 -12.70
CA HIS A 61 -14.11 -9.98 -12.20
C HIS A 61 -13.01 -10.99 -12.55
N PHE A 62 -11.86 -10.49 -13.01
CA PHE A 62 -10.67 -11.29 -13.32
C PHE A 62 -9.46 -10.81 -12.52
N GLY A 63 -8.53 -11.71 -12.23
CA GLY A 63 -7.38 -11.41 -11.37
C GLY A 63 -7.79 -11.02 -9.94
N ARG A 64 -7.01 -10.16 -9.29
CA ARG A 64 -7.35 -9.62 -7.97
C ARG A 64 -8.06 -8.30 -8.11
N VAL A 65 -9.20 -8.10 -7.47
CA VAL A 65 -9.90 -6.81 -7.47
C VAL A 65 -10.53 -6.54 -6.12
N ARG A 66 -10.58 -5.28 -5.70
CA ARG A 66 -11.43 -4.86 -4.58
C ARG A 66 -12.80 -4.48 -5.12
N THR A 67 -13.83 -5.15 -4.62
CA THR A 67 -15.21 -4.92 -5.04
C THR A 67 -16.16 -5.07 -3.86
N SER A 68 -17.28 -4.39 -3.95
CA SER A 68 -18.51 -4.62 -3.21
C SER A 68 -19.53 -5.23 -4.16
N GLY A 69 -20.68 -5.60 -3.63
CA GLY A 69 -21.73 -6.25 -4.42
C GLY A 69 -22.95 -5.39 -4.60
N THR A 70 -23.84 -5.91 -5.44
CA THR A 70 -25.22 -5.47 -5.51
C THR A 70 -26.00 -6.05 -4.33
N LEU A 71 -26.72 -5.20 -3.61
CA LEU A 71 -27.60 -5.62 -2.53
C LEU A 71 -28.79 -6.41 -3.09
N VAL A 72 -28.88 -7.69 -2.75
CA VAL A 72 -29.97 -8.58 -3.20
C VAL A 72 -30.97 -8.90 -2.10
N PHE A 73 -30.56 -8.82 -0.83
CA PHE A 73 -31.44 -8.98 0.31
C PHE A 73 -30.93 -8.18 1.51
N SER A 74 -31.83 -7.49 2.21
CA SER A 74 -31.54 -6.87 3.50
C SER A 74 -32.79 -6.88 4.37
N ASP A 75 -32.69 -7.46 5.55
CA ASP A 75 -33.77 -7.50 6.52
C ASP A 75 -33.20 -7.82 7.91
N TYR A 76 -34.00 -7.68 8.98
CA TYR A 76 -33.60 -8.05 10.33
C TYR A 76 -34.57 -9.04 10.97
N LYS A 77 -34.05 -9.88 11.86
CA LYS A 77 -34.84 -10.81 12.67
C LYS A 77 -34.62 -10.54 14.15
N VAL A 78 -35.68 -10.68 14.92
CA VAL A 78 -35.63 -10.70 16.39
C VAL A 78 -35.69 -12.15 16.83
N PHE A 79 -34.66 -12.60 17.55
CA PHE A 79 -34.60 -13.90 18.20
C PHE A 79 -35.03 -13.72 19.65
N GLU A 80 -36.01 -14.51 20.08
CA GLU A 80 -36.37 -14.62 21.48
C GLU A 80 -35.37 -15.55 22.16
N ASP A 81 -34.49 -14.98 22.98
CA ASP A 81 -33.50 -15.72 23.76
C ASP A 81 -33.80 -15.48 25.25
N PRO A 82 -34.80 -16.18 25.83
CA PRO A 82 -35.18 -15.98 27.21
C PRO A 82 -34.05 -16.38 28.16
N ILE A 83 -33.72 -15.51 29.11
CA ILE A 83 -32.78 -15.81 30.19
C ILE A 83 -33.58 -16.13 31.45
N GLU A 84 -33.26 -17.23 32.12
CA GLU A 84 -33.77 -17.53 33.47
C GLU A 84 -32.83 -16.96 34.54
N ILE A 85 -33.32 -16.03 35.34
CA ILE A 85 -32.64 -15.54 36.55
C ILE A 85 -33.59 -15.76 37.72
N LEU A 86 -33.14 -16.49 38.74
CA LEU A 86 -33.92 -16.75 39.97
C LEU A 86 -35.33 -17.32 39.69
N GLY A 87 -35.46 -18.17 38.66
CA GLY A 87 -36.75 -18.79 38.29
C GLY A 87 -37.72 -17.87 37.54
N LEU A 88 -37.28 -16.66 37.14
CA LEU A 88 -38.05 -15.77 36.27
C LEU A 88 -37.46 -15.77 34.86
N THR A 89 -38.29 -16.12 33.88
CA THR A 89 -37.97 -16.04 32.46
C THR A 89 -38.07 -14.59 31.99
N ILE A 90 -36.93 -13.95 31.75
CA ILE A 90 -36.87 -12.58 31.21
C ILE A 90 -36.76 -12.65 29.69
N PRO A 91 -37.75 -12.16 28.93
CA PRO A 91 -37.65 -12.12 27.47
C PRO A 91 -36.55 -11.14 27.05
N ARG A 92 -35.48 -11.66 26.45
CA ARG A 92 -34.43 -10.84 25.82
C ARG A 92 -34.45 -11.09 24.32
N GLY A 93 -34.82 -10.07 23.56
CA GLY A 93 -34.76 -10.11 22.11
C GLY A 93 -33.35 -9.80 21.61
N LYS A 94 -32.65 -10.75 20.99
CA LYS A 94 -31.44 -10.46 20.19
C LYS A 94 -31.88 -10.07 18.78
N ARG A 95 -31.52 -8.88 18.32
CA ARG A 95 -31.80 -8.44 16.94
C ARG A 95 -30.57 -8.69 16.08
N ARG A 96 -30.76 -9.33 14.93
CA ARG A 96 -29.70 -9.58 13.94
C ARG A 96 -30.15 -9.07 12.58
N ALA A 97 -29.35 -8.20 11.98
CA ALA A 97 -29.54 -7.78 10.60
C ALA A 97 -28.79 -8.71 9.65
N TYR A 98 -29.38 -9.01 8.51
CA TYR A 98 -28.83 -9.80 7.43
C TYR A 98 -28.69 -8.93 6.19
N VAL A 99 -27.52 -8.97 5.57
CA VAL A 99 -27.20 -8.24 4.34
C VAL A 99 -26.57 -9.23 3.37
N LEU A 100 -27.25 -9.50 2.25
CA LEU A 100 -26.74 -10.37 1.20
C LEU A 100 -26.35 -9.53 -0.02
N LEU A 101 -25.10 -9.71 -0.44
CA LEU A 101 -24.51 -9.03 -1.59
C LEU A 101 -24.20 -10.04 -2.69
N ALA A 102 -24.62 -9.76 -3.93
CA ALA A 102 -24.16 -10.45 -5.13
C ALA A 102 -22.89 -9.78 -5.65
N ILE A 103 -21.78 -10.51 -5.66
CA ILE A 103 -20.44 -9.98 -5.94
C ILE A 103 -20.08 -10.17 -7.41
N ALA A 104 -20.10 -11.42 -7.89
CA ALA A 104 -19.57 -11.74 -9.22
C ALA A 104 -20.43 -12.80 -9.91
N THR A 105 -20.72 -12.58 -11.18
CA THR A 105 -21.19 -13.63 -12.09
C THR A 105 -20.01 -14.46 -12.59
N GLY A 106 -20.21 -15.76 -12.81
CA GLY A 106 -19.14 -16.70 -13.15
C GLY A 106 -18.38 -17.20 -11.92
N GLY A 107 -18.82 -16.80 -10.72
CA GLY A 107 -18.22 -17.16 -9.46
C GLY A 107 -16.83 -16.57 -9.21
N ILE A 108 -16.29 -16.82 -8.02
CA ILE A 108 -14.97 -16.33 -7.59
C ILE A 108 -14.14 -17.46 -6.98
N SER A 109 -12.82 -17.32 -7.04
CA SER A 109 -11.89 -18.29 -6.44
C SER A 109 -11.78 -18.13 -4.93
N GLY A 110 -12.13 -16.96 -4.37
CA GLY A 110 -12.17 -16.71 -2.92
C GLY A 110 -11.98 -15.24 -2.56
N VAL A 111 -11.99 -14.95 -1.26
CA VAL A 111 -11.67 -13.63 -0.68
C VAL A 111 -10.28 -13.67 -0.07
N GLU A 112 -9.45 -12.66 -0.34
CA GLU A 112 -8.12 -12.49 0.26
C GLU A 112 -8.16 -11.53 1.46
N ARG A 113 -8.96 -10.46 1.38
CA ARG A 113 -9.06 -9.46 2.46
C ARG A 113 -10.45 -8.86 2.54
N TRP A 114 -10.95 -8.70 3.76
CA TRP A 114 -12.26 -8.12 4.05
C TRP A 114 -12.13 -6.65 4.45
N TYR A 115 -13.16 -5.86 4.15
CA TYR A 115 -13.26 -4.46 4.54
C TYR A 115 -14.68 -4.15 5.03
N LEU A 116 -14.76 -3.36 6.11
CA LEU A 116 -15.99 -2.79 6.65
C LEU A 116 -15.86 -1.27 6.72
N ASP A 117 -16.80 -0.53 6.14
CA ASP A 117 -16.77 0.94 6.00
C ASP A 117 -15.40 1.46 5.51
N GLY A 118 -14.84 0.74 4.53
CA GLY A 118 -13.54 1.07 3.94
C GLY A 118 -12.32 0.63 4.74
N LYS A 119 -12.47 0.14 5.98
CA LYS A 119 -11.37 -0.31 6.85
C LYS A 119 -11.12 -1.80 6.72
N PRO A 120 -9.86 -2.25 6.61
CA PRO A 120 -9.56 -3.67 6.53
C PRO A 120 -9.86 -4.39 7.85
N VAL A 121 -10.44 -5.59 7.78
CA VAL A 121 -10.76 -6.41 8.95
C VAL A 121 -10.25 -7.84 8.79
N ALA A 122 -9.86 -8.45 9.91
CA ALA A 122 -9.55 -9.86 10.01
C ALA A 122 -10.82 -10.66 10.34
N VAL A 123 -10.92 -11.86 9.75
CA VAL A 123 -12.06 -12.77 9.90
C VAL A 123 -11.51 -14.16 10.24
N ASP A 124 -12.13 -14.84 11.19
CA ASP A 124 -11.76 -16.20 11.59
C ASP A 124 -12.31 -17.28 10.63
N GLY A 125 -12.04 -18.55 10.94
CA GLY A 125 -12.48 -19.69 10.11
C GLY A 125 -14.00 -19.86 10.03
N ASP A 126 -14.75 -19.37 11.02
CA ASP A 126 -16.21 -19.44 11.07
C ASP A 126 -16.88 -18.21 10.45
N GLY A 127 -16.10 -17.20 10.06
CA GLY A 127 -16.57 -15.97 9.44
C GLY A 127 -16.75 -14.81 10.41
N PHE A 128 -16.38 -14.92 11.69
CA PHE A 128 -16.52 -13.81 12.63
C PHE A 128 -15.38 -12.81 12.50
N VAL A 129 -15.71 -11.52 12.58
CA VAL A 129 -14.73 -10.45 12.57
C VAL A 129 -14.01 -10.42 13.92
N THR A 130 -12.68 -10.34 13.88
CA THR A 130 -11.82 -10.30 15.09
C THR A 130 -11.18 -8.92 15.32
N THR A 131 -11.51 -7.94 14.47
CA THR A 131 -10.97 -6.58 14.53
C THR A 131 -11.94 -5.62 15.20
N ALA A 132 -11.50 -4.94 16.25
CA ALA A 132 -12.28 -3.89 16.90
C ALA A 132 -12.62 -2.73 15.94
N PRO A 133 -13.82 -2.11 16.04
CA PRO A 133 -14.86 -2.31 17.07
C PRO A 133 -15.88 -3.42 16.75
N TRP A 134 -15.69 -4.18 15.66
CA TRP A 134 -16.63 -5.18 15.15
C TRP A 134 -16.40 -6.60 15.67
N ASP A 135 -15.48 -6.74 16.63
CA ASP A 135 -15.09 -7.98 17.27
C ASP A 135 -16.11 -8.45 18.33
N GLY A 136 -15.81 -9.55 19.02
CA GLY A 136 -16.68 -10.09 20.07
C GLY A 136 -17.95 -10.79 19.54
N GLY A 137 -17.89 -11.32 18.32
CA GLY A 137 -19.00 -12.06 17.70
C GLY A 137 -20.14 -11.17 17.19
N LYS A 138 -19.94 -9.84 17.13
CA LYS A 138 -20.96 -8.86 16.70
C LYS A 138 -21.20 -8.91 15.19
N VAL A 139 -20.17 -9.20 14.40
CA VAL A 139 -20.22 -9.22 12.94
C VAL A 139 -19.69 -10.54 12.42
N ARG A 140 -20.44 -11.13 11.47
CA ARG A 140 -20.01 -12.32 10.73
C ARG A 140 -20.13 -12.09 9.22
N LEU A 141 -19.08 -12.40 8.50
CA LEU A 141 -18.95 -12.31 7.04
C LEU A 141 -18.70 -13.71 6.48
N GLN A 142 -19.58 -14.17 5.61
CA GLN A 142 -19.48 -15.48 4.97
C GLN A 142 -19.50 -15.33 3.46
N LEU A 143 -18.80 -16.23 2.76
CA LEU A 143 -18.72 -16.28 1.31
C LEU A 143 -19.32 -17.57 0.78
N ARG A 144 -20.12 -17.48 -0.29
CA ARG A 144 -20.37 -18.58 -1.22
C ARG A 144 -19.76 -18.25 -2.57
N ARG A 145 -18.99 -19.18 -3.12
CA ARG A 145 -18.16 -18.91 -4.30
C ARG A 145 -18.93 -18.81 -5.61
N GLY A 146 -20.17 -19.31 -5.67
CA GLY A 146 -20.94 -19.37 -6.92
C GLY A 146 -20.34 -20.34 -7.94
N LEU A 147 -19.54 -21.31 -7.48
CA LEU A 147 -18.90 -22.37 -8.26
C LEU A 147 -19.17 -23.71 -7.59
N PRO A 148 -19.23 -24.84 -8.32
CA PRO A 148 -19.36 -26.16 -7.73
C PRO A 148 -18.34 -26.40 -6.60
N PRO A 149 -18.77 -26.97 -5.45
CA PRO A 149 -20.11 -27.51 -5.15
C PRO A 149 -21.15 -26.45 -4.72
N GLU A 150 -20.77 -25.20 -4.49
CA GLU A 150 -21.63 -24.08 -4.04
C GLU A 150 -22.17 -23.24 -5.21
N ALA A 151 -22.64 -23.89 -6.28
CA ALA A 151 -23.06 -23.19 -7.50
C ALA A 151 -24.31 -22.30 -7.27
N ALA A 152 -25.21 -22.71 -6.38
CA ALA A 152 -26.33 -21.90 -5.93
C ALA A 152 -25.86 -20.87 -4.89
N GLY A 153 -25.60 -19.64 -5.36
CA GLY A 153 -25.09 -18.55 -4.54
C GLY A 153 -26.10 -18.03 -3.51
N GLY A 154 -27.39 -18.23 -3.71
CA GLY A 154 -28.46 -17.74 -2.83
C GLY A 154 -28.93 -18.76 -1.80
N ASP A 155 -28.44 -20.01 -1.87
CA ASP A 155 -28.78 -21.08 -0.95
C ASP A 155 -28.06 -20.90 0.39
N TRP A 156 -28.64 -20.10 1.29
CA TRP A 156 -28.09 -19.76 2.59
C TRP A 156 -28.97 -20.34 3.70
N PRO A 157 -28.55 -21.41 4.39
CA PRO A 157 -29.36 -22.04 5.45
C PRO A 157 -29.82 -21.06 6.53
N GLU A 158 -28.95 -20.12 6.91
CA GLU A 158 -29.27 -19.09 7.92
C GLU A 158 -30.35 -18.12 7.45
N LEU A 159 -30.38 -17.77 6.15
CA LEU A 159 -31.44 -16.94 5.58
C LEU A 159 -32.74 -17.72 5.44
N HIS A 160 -32.70 -18.98 5.04
CA HIS A 160 -33.89 -19.84 4.94
C HIS A 160 -34.54 -20.06 6.32
N ALA A 161 -33.73 -20.25 7.36
CA ALA A 161 -34.21 -20.37 8.75
C ALA A 161 -34.72 -19.03 9.32
N ALA A 162 -34.06 -17.92 8.97
CA ALA A 162 -34.48 -16.60 9.42
C ALA A 162 -35.79 -16.15 8.74
N PHE A 163 -35.89 -16.34 7.41
CA PHE A 163 -36.93 -15.79 6.55
C PHE A 163 -37.54 -16.83 5.59
N PRO A 164 -38.20 -17.88 6.10
CA PRO A 164 -38.65 -19.02 5.30
C PRO A 164 -39.65 -18.66 4.18
N THR A 165 -40.37 -17.54 4.31
CA THR A 165 -41.33 -17.05 3.30
C THR A 165 -40.77 -15.97 2.38
N ARG A 166 -39.74 -15.22 2.81
CA ARG A 166 -39.17 -14.10 2.04
C ARG A 166 -37.94 -14.51 1.23
N TRP A 167 -37.17 -15.48 1.70
CA TRP A 167 -35.98 -15.99 1.00
C TRP A 167 -36.01 -17.52 0.94
N THR A 168 -36.49 -18.06 -0.17
CA THR A 168 -36.60 -19.51 -0.43
C THR A 168 -35.55 -20.01 -1.41
N ALA A 169 -34.98 -21.20 -1.15
CA ALA A 169 -33.94 -21.82 -1.98
C ALA A 169 -34.41 -22.06 -3.43
N GLU A 170 -35.68 -22.38 -3.62
CA GLU A 170 -36.25 -22.67 -4.94
C GLU A 170 -36.31 -21.45 -5.87
N ARG A 171 -36.62 -20.27 -5.31
CA ARG A 171 -36.86 -19.03 -6.07
C ARG A 171 -35.66 -18.09 -6.09
N HIS A 172 -34.82 -18.12 -5.06
CA HIS A 172 -33.71 -17.19 -4.89
C HIS A 172 -32.36 -17.89 -5.07
N ARG A 173 -32.22 -18.65 -6.16
CA ARG A 173 -31.06 -19.56 -6.37
C ARG A 173 -29.74 -18.83 -6.53
N LEU A 174 -29.73 -17.70 -7.27
CA LEU A 174 -28.53 -16.97 -7.67
C LEU A 174 -27.44 -17.91 -8.21
N GLU A 175 -27.81 -18.74 -9.18
CA GLU A 175 -26.92 -19.77 -9.73
C GLU A 175 -25.76 -19.15 -10.52
N GLY A 176 -24.54 -19.65 -10.27
CA GLY A 176 -23.32 -19.13 -10.88
C GLY A 176 -22.92 -17.73 -10.39
N VAL A 177 -23.48 -17.27 -9.27
CA VAL A 177 -23.20 -15.96 -8.69
C VAL A 177 -22.53 -16.13 -7.33
N ALA A 178 -21.35 -15.52 -7.15
CA ALA A 178 -20.70 -15.43 -5.85
C ALA A 178 -21.46 -14.45 -4.96
N THR A 179 -21.72 -14.83 -3.71
CA THR A 179 -22.44 -13.98 -2.76
C THR A 179 -21.70 -13.88 -1.43
N ILE A 180 -21.84 -12.72 -0.79
CA ILE A 180 -21.35 -12.45 0.55
C ILE A 180 -22.54 -12.20 1.45
N LEU A 181 -22.63 -12.97 2.53
CA LEU A 181 -23.62 -12.77 3.59
C LEU A 181 -22.94 -12.11 4.78
N GLY A 182 -23.38 -10.90 5.11
CA GLY A 182 -23.05 -10.22 6.35
C GLY A 182 -24.17 -10.35 7.37
N THR A 183 -23.86 -10.78 8.58
CA THR A 183 -24.77 -10.76 9.72
C THR A 183 -24.24 -9.83 10.80
N PHE A 184 -25.13 -8.99 11.34
CA PHE A 184 -24.79 -7.94 12.29
C PHE A 184 -25.71 -8.01 13.50
N ASP A 185 -25.15 -8.35 14.65
CA ASP A 185 -25.86 -8.37 15.91
C ASP A 185 -26.00 -6.97 16.49
N ALA A 186 -27.18 -6.68 17.03
CA ALA A 186 -27.44 -5.44 17.72
C ALA A 186 -26.57 -5.33 18.98
N VAL A 187 -25.92 -4.19 19.12
CA VAL A 187 -25.15 -3.82 20.30
C VAL A 187 -26.00 -3.00 21.28
N LYS A 188 -25.51 -2.85 22.51
CA LYS A 188 -26.19 -2.02 23.52
C LYS A 188 -26.28 -0.56 23.05
N PRO A 189 -27.32 0.20 23.42
CA PRO A 189 -27.52 1.58 22.96
C PRO A 189 -26.29 2.48 23.11
N GLU A 190 -25.51 2.28 24.17
CA GLU A 190 -24.32 3.06 24.48
C GLU A 190 -23.15 2.75 23.53
N GLU A 191 -23.10 1.54 22.96
CA GLU A 191 -22.06 1.07 22.03
C GLU A 191 -22.44 1.25 20.55
N ILE A 192 -23.69 1.65 20.24
CA ILE A 192 -24.19 1.78 18.86
C ILE A 192 -23.36 2.79 18.08
N ASN A 193 -23.13 3.99 18.63
CA ASN A 193 -22.40 5.04 17.92
C ASN A 193 -20.93 4.67 17.65
N ASP A 194 -20.35 3.81 18.47
CA ASP A 194 -18.97 3.36 18.35
C ASP A 194 -18.83 2.18 17.37
N THR A 195 -19.75 1.20 17.42
CA THR A 195 -19.69 -0.01 16.59
C THR A 195 -20.35 0.19 15.21
N TYR A 196 -21.48 0.88 15.18
CA TYR A 196 -22.33 1.11 14.01
C TYR A 196 -22.71 2.59 13.90
N PRO A 197 -21.78 3.48 13.51
CA PRO A 197 -22.07 4.90 13.36
C PRO A 197 -23.31 5.14 12.48
N GLY A 198 -24.26 5.91 13.00
CA GLY A 198 -25.54 6.17 12.31
C GLY A 198 -26.57 5.04 12.38
N GLY A 199 -26.34 4.00 13.18
CA GLY A 199 -27.30 2.91 13.42
C GLY A 199 -27.53 2.00 12.20
N ARG A 200 -26.60 1.99 11.24
CA ARG A 200 -26.68 1.19 10.02
C ARG A 200 -25.67 0.04 10.02
N PRO A 201 -25.94 -1.08 9.33
CA PRO A 201 -24.92 -2.07 9.02
C PRO A 201 -23.75 -1.44 8.24
N PRO A 202 -22.49 -1.71 8.61
CA PRO A 202 -21.30 -1.26 7.87
C PRO A 202 -21.29 -1.73 6.42
N GLU A 203 -20.67 -0.92 5.54
CA GLU A 203 -20.49 -1.29 4.15
C GLU A 203 -19.41 -2.36 3.98
N ILE A 204 -19.83 -3.52 3.48
CA ILE A 204 -18.96 -4.64 3.16
C ILE A 204 -18.32 -4.43 1.78
N SER A 205 -16.99 -4.50 1.72
CA SER A 205 -16.22 -4.69 0.48
C SER A 205 -15.12 -5.72 0.72
N ALA A 206 -14.61 -6.34 -0.34
CA ALA A 206 -13.57 -7.36 -0.22
C ALA A 206 -12.59 -7.32 -1.39
N VAL A 207 -11.33 -7.63 -1.14
CA VAL A 207 -10.37 -8.01 -2.18
C VAL A 207 -10.59 -9.47 -2.50
N ILE A 208 -11.05 -9.74 -3.71
CA ILE A 208 -11.39 -11.07 -4.20
C ILE A 208 -10.37 -11.58 -5.20
N ARG A 209 -10.22 -12.90 -5.24
CA ARG A 209 -9.67 -13.62 -6.38
C ARG A 209 -10.82 -13.92 -7.33
N GLY A 210 -10.80 -13.31 -8.50
CA GLY A 210 -11.88 -13.37 -9.50
C GLY A 210 -12.16 -14.77 -10.06
N THR A 211 -12.91 -14.79 -11.16
CA THR A 211 -13.35 -16.02 -11.83
C THR A 211 -12.13 -16.85 -12.27
N PRO A 212 -12.10 -18.16 -11.98
CA PRO A 212 -11.06 -19.03 -12.47
C PRO A 212 -11.12 -19.09 -14.01
N CYS A 213 -10.00 -18.79 -14.65
CA CYS A 213 -9.91 -18.68 -16.10
C CYS A 213 -9.46 -20.00 -16.72
N HIS A 214 -9.89 -20.28 -17.94
CA HIS A 214 -9.49 -21.48 -18.69
C HIS A 214 -7.95 -21.52 -18.86
N GLU A 215 -7.36 -22.69 -18.63
CA GLU A 215 -5.97 -23.00 -18.93
C GLU A 215 -5.91 -23.83 -20.23
N PRO A 216 -5.51 -23.24 -21.37
CA PRO A 216 -5.54 -23.93 -22.65
C PRO A 216 -4.67 -25.20 -22.70
N ALA A 217 -3.66 -25.33 -21.82
CA ALA A 217 -2.77 -26.48 -21.83
C ALA A 217 -3.37 -27.72 -21.15
N THR A 218 -4.19 -27.50 -20.11
CA THR A 218 -4.76 -28.58 -19.29
C THR A 218 -6.27 -28.71 -19.43
N GLY A 219 -6.94 -27.72 -20.02
CA GLY A 219 -8.39 -27.61 -20.11
C GLY A 219 -9.07 -27.13 -18.82
N ASN A 220 -8.34 -27.09 -17.69
CA ASN A 220 -8.90 -26.80 -16.38
C ASN A 220 -9.03 -25.29 -16.13
N ALA A 221 -10.04 -24.88 -15.39
CA ALA A 221 -10.18 -23.50 -14.93
C ALA A 221 -9.40 -23.29 -13.62
N SER A 222 -8.59 -22.23 -13.55
CA SER A 222 -7.85 -21.87 -12.33
C SER A 222 -7.68 -20.36 -12.17
N PHE A 223 -7.51 -19.92 -10.93
CA PHE A 223 -7.16 -18.53 -10.66
C PHE A 223 -5.85 -18.14 -11.35
N THR A 224 -5.80 -16.95 -11.94
CA THR A 224 -4.63 -16.41 -12.60
C THR A 224 -4.66 -14.88 -12.55
N THR A 225 -3.48 -14.26 -12.67
CA THR A 225 -3.31 -12.82 -12.90
C THR A 225 -2.83 -12.53 -14.32
N ASN A 226 -2.70 -13.56 -15.18
CA ASN A 226 -2.21 -13.42 -16.54
C ASN A 226 -3.31 -12.84 -17.46
N PRO A 227 -3.14 -11.63 -18.03
CA PRO A 227 -4.19 -10.99 -18.82
C PRO A 227 -4.57 -11.75 -20.09
N ILE A 228 -3.65 -12.52 -20.69
CA ILE A 228 -3.96 -13.32 -21.87
C ILE A 228 -4.89 -14.49 -21.53
N ARG A 229 -4.74 -15.08 -20.34
CA ARG A 229 -5.71 -16.08 -19.86
C ARG A 229 -7.07 -15.46 -19.55
N HIS A 230 -7.10 -14.24 -19.03
CA HIS A 230 -8.36 -13.49 -18.86
C HIS A 230 -9.05 -13.29 -20.22
N LEU A 231 -8.29 -12.84 -21.23
CA LEU A 231 -8.80 -12.61 -22.58
C LEU A 231 -9.33 -13.90 -23.23
N LEU A 232 -8.57 -15.00 -23.13
CA LEU A 232 -8.98 -16.28 -23.71
C LEU A 232 -10.29 -16.75 -23.10
N HIS A 233 -10.35 -16.78 -21.76
CA HIS A 233 -11.54 -17.18 -21.04
C HIS A 233 -12.72 -16.28 -21.41
N TYR A 234 -12.53 -14.96 -21.43
CA TYR A 234 -13.57 -14.00 -21.81
C TYR A 234 -14.13 -14.23 -23.22
N LEU A 235 -13.28 -14.53 -24.21
CA LEU A 235 -13.72 -14.77 -25.59
C LEU A 235 -14.34 -16.16 -25.80
N SER A 236 -13.97 -17.15 -24.98
CA SER A 236 -14.40 -18.55 -25.09
C SER A 236 -15.56 -18.97 -24.16
N ASP A 237 -15.85 -18.19 -23.11
CA ASP A 237 -16.80 -18.56 -22.05
C ASP A 237 -18.26 -18.54 -22.54
N ALA A 238 -19.07 -19.51 -22.10
CA ALA A 238 -20.45 -19.67 -22.57
C ALA A 238 -21.42 -18.54 -22.11
N GLY A 239 -21.03 -17.69 -21.15
CA GLY A 239 -21.85 -16.59 -20.64
C GLY A 239 -21.54 -15.22 -21.25
N THR A 240 -20.34 -15.02 -21.81
CA THR A 240 -19.88 -13.73 -22.35
C THR A 240 -19.10 -13.82 -23.67
N GLY A 241 -18.54 -15.00 -23.97
CA GLY A 241 -17.78 -15.33 -25.17
C GLY A 241 -18.63 -16.09 -26.19
N ALA A 242 -18.36 -15.84 -27.47
CA ALA A 242 -19.09 -16.44 -28.59
C ALA A 242 -18.23 -17.39 -29.43
N ILE A 243 -16.96 -17.59 -29.06
CA ILE A 243 -15.95 -18.21 -29.93
C ILE A 243 -15.55 -19.59 -29.39
N PRO A 244 -15.83 -20.68 -30.12
CA PRO A 244 -15.36 -22.01 -29.75
C PRO A 244 -13.84 -22.07 -29.63
N ILE A 245 -13.33 -22.84 -28.66
CA ILE A 245 -11.88 -22.93 -28.41
C ILE A 245 -11.07 -23.37 -29.65
N ALA A 246 -11.70 -24.12 -30.56
CA ALA A 246 -11.11 -24.62 -31.80
C ALA A 246 -10.80 -23.53 -32.84
N GLU A 247 -11.41 -22.35 -32.72
CA GLU A 247 -11.17 -21.21 -33.61
C GLU A 247 -9.93 -20.40 -33.21
N PHE A 248 -9.33 -20.68 -32.05
CA PHE A 248 -8.12 -20.01 -31.59
C PHE A 248 -6.86 -20.75 -32.05
N ASP A 249 -5.84 -20.00 -32.46
CA ASP A 249 -4.51 -20.53 -32.73
C ASP A 249 -3.77 -20.76 -31.41
N LEU A 250 -4.13 -21.83 -30.69
CA LEU A 250 -3.61 -22.15 -29.34
C LEU A 250 -2.08 -22.01 -29.19
N PRO A 251 -1.23 -22.39 -30.17
CA PRO A 251 0.20 -22.10 -30.13
C PRO A 251 0.56 -20.63 -29.86
N SER A 252 -0.08 -19.67 -30.54
CA SER A 252 0.14 -18.23 -30.28
C SER A 252 -0.32 -17.81 -28.88
N TRP A 253 -1.43 -18.37 -28.40
CA TRP A 253 -1.93 -18.12 -27.04
C TRP A 253 -0.98 -18.66 -25.98
N PHE A 254 -0.42 -19.86 -26.16
CA PHE A 254 0.61 -20.40 -25.27
C PHE A 254 1.86 -19.52 -25.23
N ALA A 255 2.33 -19.09 -26.40
CA ALA A 255 3.48 -18.21 -26.50
C ALA A 255 3.21 -16.86 -25.79
N ALA A 256 2.03 -16.27 -25.98
CA ALA A 256 1.63 -15.03 -25.33
C ALA A 256 1.48 -15.17 -23.81
N ILE A 257 0.93 -16.29 -23.32
CA ILE A 257 0.86 -16.60 -21.88
C ILE A 257 2.26 -16.70 -21.29
N ALA A 258 3.18 -17.41 -21.97
CA ALA A 258 4.58 -17.53 -21.53
C ALA A 258 5.29 -16.16 -21.54
N ASP A 259 5.06 -15.35 -22.57
CA ASP A 259 5.65 -14.01 -22.70
C ASP A 259 5.22 -13.06 -21.56
N CYS A 260 3.98 -13.15 -21.07
CA CYS A 260 3.53 -12.43 -19.88
C CYS A 260 4.29 -12.83 -18.61
N ASN A 261 4.70 -14.10 -18.52
CA ASN A 261 5.40 -14.66 -17.37
C ASN A 261 6.93 -14.43 -17.41
N ASP A 262 7.47 -13.88 -18.50
CA ASP A 262 8.87 -13.46 -18.57
C ASP A 262 9.25 -12.62 -17.34
N ALA A 263 10.38 -12.91 -16.71
CA ALA A 263 10.91 -12.07 -15.64
C ALA A 263 11.45 -10.75 -16.22
N LEU A 264 10.89 -9.62 -15.77
CA LEU A 264 11.45 -8.29 -15.96
C LEU A 264 12.17 -7.82 -14.70
N PRO A 265 13.29 -7.10 -14.85
CA PRO A 265 13.97 -6.50 -13.71
C PRO A 265 13.13 -5.36 -13.12
N GLY A 266 13.06 -5.31 -11.79
CA GLY A 266 12.41 -4.24 -11.02
C GLY A 266 13.27 -3.80 -9.84
N MET A 267 12.98 -2.63 -9.28
CA MET A 267 13.69 -2.04 -8.13
C MET A 267 13.51 -2.87 -6.85
N ALA A 268 12.35 -3.52 -6.69
CA ALA A 268 12.02 -4.39 -5.56
C ALA A 268 12.32 -5.89 -5.84
N GLY A 269 12.95 -6.22 -6.97
CA GLY A 269 13.18 -7.58 -7.44
C GLY A 269 12.54 -7.87 -8.80
N PRO A 270 12.79 -9.05 -9.39
CA PRO A 270 12.19 -9.43 -10.65
C PRO A 270 10.68 -9.64 -10.51
N ARG A 271 9.92 -9.21 -11.51
CA ARG A 271 8.46 -9.38 -11.60
C ARG A 271 8.06 -9.97 -12.96
N PRO A 272 6.87 -10.55 -13.10
CA PRO A 272 6.34 -10.90 -14.42
C PRO A 272 6.27 -9.67 -15.33
N ARG A 273 6.43 -9.89 -16.65
CA ARG A 273 6.34 -8.84 -17.66
C ARG A 273 4.97 -8.17 -17.63
N TYR A 274 3.92 -8.98 -17.64
CA TYR A 274 2.54 -8.53 -17.62
C TYR A 274 1.69 -9.33 -16.63
N GLU A 275 1.10 -8.62 -15.68
CA GLU A 275 0.08 -9.13 -14.78
C GLU A 275 -1.05 -8.10 -14.62
N GLY A 276 -2.21 -8.55 -14.16
CA GLY A 276 -3.31 -7.63 -13.96
C GLY A 276 -4.57 -8.28 -13.43
N GLY A 277 -5.61 -7.46 -13.36
CA GLY A 277 -6.93 -7.83 -12.90
C GLY A 277 -7.87 -6.66 -13.08
N GLY A 278 -9.12 -6.95 -13.38
CA GLY A 278 -10.10 -5.94 -13.75
C GLY A 278 -11.53 -6.45 -13.66
N SER A 279 -12.45 -5.52 -13.83
CA SER A 279 -13.89 -5.78 -13.76
C SER A 279 -14.56 -5.24 -15.01
N TYR A 280 -15.66 -5.88 -15.41
CA TYR A 280 -16.52 -5.42 -16.47
C TYR A 280 -17.97 -5.79 -16.16
N ALA A 281 -18.89 -4.97 -16.67
CA ALA A 281 -20.31 -5.29 -16.66
C ALA A 281 -20.65 -6.17 -17.88
N LEU A 282 -21.56 -7.13 -17.70
CA LEU A 282 -21.94 -8.08 -18.76
C LEU A 282 -22.68 -7.43 -19.94
N ASN A 283 -23.16 -6.19 -19.78
CA ASN A 283 -23.79 -5.41 -20.83
C ASN A 283 -22.78 -4.59 -21.69
N GLU A 284 -21.50 -4.58 -21.33
CA GLU A 284 -20.46 -3.89 -22.09
C GLU A 284 -20.22 -4.59 -23.45
N PRO A 285 -19.94 -3.83 -24.52
CA PRO A 285 -19.57 -4.42 -25.80
C PRO A 285 -18.31 -5.29 -25.70
N VAL A 286 -18.37 -6.51 -26.25
CA VAL A 286 -17.27 -7.50 -26.18
C VAL A 286 -15.92 -6.93 -26.67
N LYS A 287 -15.98 -6.13 -27.73
CA LYS A 287 -14.80 -5.46 -28.29
C LYS A 287 -14.10 -4.55 -27.26
N ASP A 288 -14.85 -3.79 -26.47
CA ASP A 288 -14.28 -2.79 -25.57
C ASP A 288 -13.60 -3.46 -24.37
N VAL A 289 -14.20 -4.51 -23.83
CA VAL A 289 -13.61 -5.32 -22.76
C VAL A 289 -12.35 -6.05 -23.26
N ALA A 290 -12.42 -6.69 -24.43
CA ALA A 290 -11.26 -7.38 -25.03
C ALA A 290 -10.09 -6.43 -25.29
N LEU A 291 -10.35 -5.23 -25.82
CA LEU A 291 -9.33 -4.21 -26.05
C LEU A 291 -8.72 -3.70 -24.74
N ARG A 292 -9.53 -3.50 -23.70
CA ARG A 292 -9.06 -3.09 -22.36
C ARG A 292 -8.10 -4.12 -21.75
N ILE A 293 -8.38 -5.41 -21.95
CA ILE A 293 -7.47 -6.50 -21.52
C ILE A 293 -6.19 -6.48 -22.38
N LEU A 294 -6.30 -6.34 -23.71
CA LEU A 294 -5.14 -6.30 -24.62
C LEU A 294 -4.22 -5.09 -24.35
N GLU A 295 -4.77 -3.96 -23.94
CA GLU A 295 -4.00 -2.75 -23.58
C GLU A 295 -3.07 -3.00 -22.39
N SER A 296 -3.47 -3.87 -21.45
CA SER A 296 -2.64 -4.25 -20.28
C SER A 296 -1.39 -5.05 -20.62
N VAL A 297 -1.30 -5.56 -21.86
CA VAL A 297 -0.15 -6.30 -22.40
C VAL A 297 0.44 -5.63 -23.64
N GLY A 298 -0.07 -4.45 -24.01
CA GLY A 298 0.28 -3.73 -25.25
C GLY A 298 0.06 -4.54 -26.53
N GLY A 299 -0.80 -5.56 -26.45
CA GLY A 299 -0.96 -6.62 -27.44
C GLY A 299 -2.03 -6.35 -28.50
N GLU A 300 -2.17 -7.31 -29.42
CA GLU A 300 -3.15 -7.29 -30.49
C GLU A 300 -3.62 -8.71 -30.84
N LEU A 301 -4.85 -8.79 -31.36
CA LEU A 301 -5.37 -10.01 -31.99
C LEU A 301 -5.10 -9.93 -33.49
N TYR A 302 -4.74 -11.06 -34.09
CA TYR A 302 -4.50 -11.16 -35.53
C TYR A 302 -5.14 -12.43 -36.09
N LEU A 303 -5.35 -12.43 -37.40
CA LEU A 303 -5.78 -13.64 -38.11
C LEU A 303 -4.54 -14.43 -38.53
N ALA A 304 -4.42 -15.66 -38.07
CA ALA A 304 -3.36 -16.58 -38.50
C ALA A 304 -3.60 -17.02 -39.96
N GLN A 305 -2.58 -17.60 -40.59
CA GLN A 305 -2.63 -18.01 -42.00
C GLN A 305 -3.69 -19.10 -42.28
N ASP A 306 -4.03 -19.88 -41.27
CA ASP A 306 -5.08 -20.90 -41.30
C ASP A 306 -6.48 -20.35 -41.02
N GLY A 307 -6.62 -19.05 -40.79
CA GLY A 307 -7.88 -18.38 -40.47
C GLY A 307 -8.26 -18.40 -38.99
N ARG A 308 -7.42 -18.96 -38.10
CA ARG A 308 -7.67 -18.95 -36.65
C ARG A 308 -7.27 -17.64 -36.01
N ILE A 309 -7.78 -17.40 -34.80
CA ILE A 309 -7.53 -16.19 -34.03
C ILE A 309 -6.24 -16.35 -33.23
N GLY A 310 -5.21 -15.63 -33.63
CA GLY A 310 -3.96 -15.52 -32.91
C GLY A 310 -3.91 -14.31 -31.99
N VAL A 311 -3.04 -14.37 -30.99
CA VAL A 311 -2.77 -13.25 -30.08
C VAL A 311 -1.27 -13.04 -29.95
N ARG A 312 -0.86 -11.78 -29.79
CA ARG A 312 0.52 -11.42 -29.47
C ARG A 312 0.54 -10.30 -28.45
N VAL A 313 1.54 -10.34 -27.56
CA VAL A 313 1.78 -9.29 -26.56
C VAL A 313 2.91 -8.37 -27.01
N ALA A 314 3.06 -7.22 -26.37
CA ALA A 314 4.16 -6.31 -26.65
C ALA A 314 5.50 -6.89 -26.15
N LYS A 315 6.12 -7.74 -26.96
CA LYS A 315 7.45 -8.28 -26.76
C LYS A 315 8.17 -8.28 -28.10
N TRP A 316 9.38 -7.73 -28.14
CA TRP A 316 10.15 -7.68 -29.37
C TRP A 316 10.50 -9.08 -29.86
N ARG A 317 10.15 -9.35 -31.12
CA ARG A 317 10.64 -10.49 -31.89
C ARG A 317 11.28 -9.95 -33.17
N ALA A 318 12.50 -10.38 -33.44
CA ALA A 318 13.24 -9.89 -34.60
C ALA A 318 12.54 -10.34 -35.90
N PRO A 319 12.22 -9.41 -36.82
CA PRO A 319 11.64 -9.75 -38.10
C PRO A 319 12.64 -10.54 -38.97
N THR A 320 12.14 -11.51 -39.72
CA THR A 320 12.94 -12.32 -40.64
C THR A 320 12.66 -11.99 -42.10
N ALA A 321 11.48 -11.46 -42.41
CA ALA A 321 11.06 -11.10 -43.75
C ALA A 321 11.68 -9.75 -44.17
N ILE A 322 12.39 -9.74 -45.30
CA ILE A 322 13.05 -8.55 -45.87
C ILE A 322 12.31 -8.09 -47.13
N ILE A 323 11.87 -6.85 -47.12
CA ILE A 323 11.33 -6.12 -48.26
C ILE A 323 12.48 -5.35 -48.91
N ASP A 324 12.93 -5.83 -50.07
CA ASP A 324 13.87 -5.14 -50.94
C ASP A 324 13.16 -4.56 -52.17
N GLU A 325 13.92 -3.85 -53.01
CA GLU A 325 13.42 -3.22 -54.23
C GLU A 325 12.69 -4.19 -55.17
N SER A 326 13.14 -5.46 -55.26
CA SER A 326 12.53 -6.47 -56.15
C SER A 326 11.10 -6.83 -55.77
N LYS A 327 10.66 -6.53 -54.55
CA LYS A 327 9.32 -6.87 -54.03
C LYS A 327 8.34 -5.71 -54.14
N ILE A 328 8.86 -4.49 -54.33
CA ILE A 328 8.10 -3.24 -54.31
C ILE A 328 7.65 -2.86 -55.72
N VAL A 329 6.40 -2.42 -55.83
CA VAL A 329 5.81 -1.82 -57.05
C VAL A 329 5.74 -0.31 -56.89
N SER A 330 5.26 0.16 -55.73
CA SER A 330 5.31 1.57 -55.35
C SER A 330 5.65 1.71 -53.87
N LEU A 331 6.35 2.79 -53.53
CA LEU A 331 6.75 3.14 -52.17
C LEU A 331 6.58 4.64 -51.99
N ASP A 332 5.74 5.01 -51.03
CA ASP A 332 5.69 6.32 -50.43
C ASP A 332 6.24 6.22 -49.01
N CYS A 333 7.29 6.97 -48.70
CA CYS A 333 7.89 6.96 -47.37
C CYS A 333 8.19 8.37 -46.90
N GLY A 334 7.97 8.62 -45.62
CA GLY A 334 8.02 9.94 -45.05
C GLY A 334 8.42 9.95 -43.57
N PRO A 335 8.74 11.16 -43.06
CA PRO A 335 9.27 11.33 -41.71
C PRO A 335 8.15 11.27 -40.65
N GLY A 336 7.69 10.08 -40.28
CA GLY A 336 6.81 9.87 -39.13
C GLY A 336 5.53 10.73 -39.15
N ARG A 337 4.94 10.96 -37.97
CA ARG A 337 3.74 11.83 -37.86
C ARG A 337 4.07 13.32 -38.08
N ALA A 338 3.05 14.18 -38.23
CA ALA A 338 3.22 15.64 -38.35
C ALA A 338 3.48 16.33 -36.99
N LYS A 339 4.00 17.56 -36.97
CA LYS A 339 4.36 18.30 -35.72
C LYS A 339 3.17 18.53 -34.77
N LEU A 340 1.96 18.69 -35.31
CA LEU A 340 0.78 19.07 -34.54
C LEU A 340 0.13 17.91 -33.78
N ASP A 341 0.30 16.66 -34.24
CA ASP A 341 -0.42 15.48 -33.72
C ASP A 341 0.41 14.61 -32.76
N ARG A 342 1.56 15.10 -32.29
CA ARG A 342 2.51 14.30 -31.51
C ARG A 342 2.24 14.35 -30.02
N ILE A 343 2.49 13.23 -29.37
CA ILE A 343 2.45 13.07 -27.92
C ILE A 343 3.87 12.79 -27.46
N THR A 344 4.47 13.71 -26.70
CA THR A 344 5.86 13.54 -26.23
C THR A 344 5.93 12.91 -24.85
N THR A 345 4.88 13.08 -24.05
CA THR A 345 4.83 12.63 -22.67
C THR A 345 3.53 11.87 -22.43
N LEU A 346 3.63 10.64 -21.93
CA LEU A 346 2.48 9.82 -21.55
C LEU A 346 2.43 9.67 -20.03
N VAL A 347 1.27 9.95 -19.46
CA VAL A 347 0.98 9.80 -18.03
C VAL A 347 0.07 8.59 -17.85
N PRO A 348 0.59 7.42 -17.46
CA PRO A 348 -0.24 6.24 -17.31
C PRO A 348 -1.05 6.26 -16.01
N ASP A 349 -2.37 6.11 -16.11
CA ASP A 349 -3.27 5.85 -14.98
C ASP A 349 -3.57 4.35 -14.85
N TYR A 350 -3.46 3.83 -13.62
CA TYR A 350 -3.58 2.41 -13.32
C TYR A 350 -4.22 2.21 -11.94
N ILE A 351 -4.47 0.95 -11.55
CA ILE A 351 -5.04 0.62 -10.24
C ILE A 351 -3.91 0.20 -9.29
N GLU A 352 -3.77 0.86 -8.14
CA GLU A 352 -2.68 0.56 -7.20
C GLU A 352 -3.18 -0.29 -6.02
N PRO A 353 -2.72 -1.56 -5.88
CA PRO A 353 -3.14 -2.44 -4.79
C PRO A 353 -2.77 -1.93 -3.39
N SER A 354 -1.64 -1.24 -3.23
CA SER A 354 -1.21 -0.70 -1.93
C SER A 354 -2.12 0.43 -1.42
N LEU A 355 -2.79 1.14 -2.34
CA LEU A 355 -3.79 2.18 -2.08
C LEU A 355 -5.22 1.59 -2.02
N ASP A 356 -5.34 0.34 -1.57
CA ASP A 356 -6.58 -0.44 -1.54
C ASP A 356 -7.31 -0.50 -2.90
N TYR A 357 -6.58 -0.74 -3.98
CA TYR A 357 -7.10 -0.82 -5.35
C TYR A 357 -7.77 0.48 -5.81
N THR A 358 -7.18 1.62 -5.48
CA THR A 358 -7.62 2.93 -5.97
C THR A 358 -6.88 3.30 -7.26
N ALA A 359 -7.55 4.04 -8.16
CA ALA A 359 -6.91 4.54 -9.37
C ALA A 359 -5.89 5.66 -9.03
N THR A 360 -4.69 5.56 -9.58
CA THR A 360 -3.61 6.54 -9.42
C THR A 360 -2.77 6.62 -10.70
N THR A 361 -1.91 7.62 -10.79
CA THR A 361 -0.97 7.79 -11.90
C THR A 361 0.41 7.26 -11.51
N ALA A 362 1.09 6.57 -12.43
CA ALA A 362 2.52 6.26 -12.27
C ALA A 362 3.38 7.41 -12.85
N ASP A 363 4.68 7.34 -12.61
CA ASP A 363 5.63 8.30 -13.16
C ASP A 363 5.50 8.41 -14.69
N PRO A 364 5.45 9.63 -15.24
CA PRO A 364 5.29 9.82 -16.66
C PRO A 364 6.45 9.22 -17.45
N TRP A 365 6.14 8.80 -18.67
CA TRP A 365 7.15 8.44 -19.65
C TRP A 365 7.35 9.59 -20.65
N GLU A 366 8.58 10.07 -20.73
CA GLU A 366 9.00 11.12 -21.66
C GLU A 366 9.81 10.51 -22.80
N ASP A 367 9.35 10.73 -24.03
CA ASP A 367 10.12 10.37 -25.22
C ASP A 367 11.17 11.45 -25.48
N ALA A 368 12.37 11.27 -24.91
CA ALA A 368 13.49 12.20 -25.03
C ALA A 368 13.83 12.53 -26.50
N ARG A 369 13.67 11.57 -27.42
CA ARG A 369 13.91 11.78 -28.86
C ARG A 369 12.85 12.70 -29.46
N ALA A 370 11.58 12.48 -29.13
CA ALA A 370 10.50 13.35 -29.57
C ALA A 370 10.66 14.76 -28.99
N ILE A 371 10.99 14.89 -27.70
CA ILE A 371 11.21 16.20 -27.04
C ILE A 371 12.35 16.96 -27.72
N ALA A 372 13.52 16.31 -27.93
CA ALA A 372 14.67 16.93 -28.59
C ALA A 372 14.34 17.40 -30.03
N ARG A 373 13.43 16.71 -30.72
CA ARG A 373 13.05 17.06 -32.10
C ARG A 373 11.99 18.16 -32.18
N PHE A 374 11.09 18.28 -31.20
CA PHE A 374 9.89 19.13 -31.32
C PHE A 374 9.80 20.27 -30.30
N GLY A 375 10.56 20.24 -29.20
CA GLY A 375 10.82 21.38 -28.31
C GLY A 375 9.86 21.59 -27.15
N GLU A 376 8.68 20.94 -27.12
CA GLU A 376 7.70 21.14 -26.03
C GLU A 376 7.06 19.83 -25.56
N PRO A 377 7.00 19.58 -24.23
CA PRO A 377 6.24 18.48 -23.67
C PRO A 377 4.73 18.67 -23.89
N ARG A 378 4.08 17.70 -24.52
CA ARG A 378 2.62 17.56 -24.61
C ARG A 378 2.19 16.33 -23.84
N PRO A 379 1.78 16.48 -22.56
CA PRO A 379 1.31 15.37 -21.75
C PRO A 379 -0.04 14.86 -22.24
N ARG A 380 -0.21 13.55 -22.24
CA ARG A 380 -1.48 12.88 -22.49
C ARG A 380 -1.64 11.69 -21.55
N GLU A 381 -2.84 11.51 -21.01
CA GLU A 381 -3.15 10.38 -20.11
C GLU A 381 -3.23 9.06 -20.89
N LEU A 382 -2.86 7.94 -20.27
CA LEU A 382 -2.98 6.59 -20.81
C LEU A 382 -3.66 5.68 -19.77
N SER A 383 -4.95 5.42 -19.98
CA SER A 383 -5.82 4.67 -19.06
C SER A 383 -5.62 3.17 -19.16
N LEU A 384 -5.08 2.58 -18.09
CA LEU A 384 -4.77 1.16 -17.95
C LEU A 384 -5.47 0.56 -16.73
N PRO A 385 -6.81 0.47 -16.71
CA PRO A 385 -7.59 0.00 -15.55
C PRO A 385 -7.39 -1.49 -15.23
N TRP A 386 -6.72 -2.25 -16.09
CA TRP A 386 -6.41 -3.66 -15.83
C TRP A 386 -5.02 -3.88 -15.22
N VAL A 387 -4.16 -2.85 -15.26
CA VAL A 387 -2.78 -2.90 -14.79
C VAL A 387 -2.74 -2.56 -13.30
N GLN A 388 -1.98 -3.36 -12.55
CA GLN A 388 -1.91 -3.26 -11.09
C GLN A 388 -0.52 -2.94 -10.53
N HIS A 389 0.42 -2.59 -11.41
CA HIS A 389 1.81 -2.33 -11.04
C HIS A 389 2.33 -1.08 -11.78
N HIS A 390 2.90 -0.11 -11.05
CA HIS A 390 3.41 1.14 -11.65
C HIS A 390 4.46 0.88 -12.73
N GLY A 391 5.42 -0.03 -12.48
CA GLY A 391 6.47 -0.37 -13.44
C GLY A 391 5.93 -0.97 -14.73
N GLN A 392 4.86 -1.77 -14.68
CA GLN A 392 4.22 -2.28 -15.89
C GLN A 392 3.49 -1.16 -16.63
N ALA A 393 2.78 -0.27 -15.90
CA ALA A 393 2.10 0.88 -16.49
C ALA A 393 3.09 1.80 -17.22
N ARG A 394 4.25 2.07 -16.62
CA ARG A 394 5.33 2.86 -17.21
C ARG A 394 6.01 2.17 -18.41
N ALA A 395 6.21 0.84 -18.35
CA ALA A 395 6.72 0.07 -19.49
C ALA A 395 5.77 0.10 -20.70
N LEU A 396 4.46 0.02 -20.47
CA LEU A 396 3.45 0.16 -21.51
C LEU A 396 3.42 1.59 -22.07
N ALA A 397 3.59 2.61 -21.23
CA ALA A 397 3.72 4.00 -21.67
C ALA A 397 4.96 4.20 -22.57
N LYS A 398 6.11 3.59 -22.24
CA LYS A 398 7.31 3.57 -23.11
C LYS A 398 7.01 3.04 -24.50
N ILE A 399 6.34 1.89 -24.58
CA ILE A 399 5.98 1.23 -25.84
C ILE A 399 4.96 2.06 -26.62
N ALA A 400 3.95 2.61 -25.92
CA ALA A 400 2.93 3.47 -26.53
C ALA A 400 3.54 4.77 -27.08
N ALA A 401 4.45 5.42 -26.35
CA ALA A 401 5.11 6.65 -26.78
C ALA A 401 5.92 6.43 -28.07
N ALA A 402 6.67 5.33 -28.14
CA ALA A 402 7.44 4.98 -29.34
C ALA A 402 6.54 4.71 -30.56
N ARG A 403 5.38 4.06 -30.35
CA ARG A 403 4.38 3.81 -31.40
C ARG A 403 3.68 5.09 -31.87
N GLU A 404 3.57 6.10 -31.02
CA GLU A 404 3.00 7.40 -31.41
C GLU A 404 3.99 8.29 -32.16
N ASN A 405 5.29 8.09 -31.92
CA ASN A 405 6.36 8.86 -32.55
C ASN A 405 7.26 7.98 -33.42
N PRO A 406 6.75 7.30 -34.46
CA PRO A 406 7.60 6.51 -35.36
C PRO A 406 8.60 7.44 -36.07
N ARG A 407 9.84 6.96 -36.29
CA ARG A 407 10.86 7.67 -37.08
C ARG A 407 10.42 7.82 -38.53
N ILE A 408 9.89 6.73 -39.08
CA ILE A 408 9.53 6.60 -40.50
C ILE A 408 8.15 5.97 -40.59
N THR A 409 7.35 6.47 -41.52
CA THR A 409 6.11 5.86 -41.99
C THR A 409 6.29 5.53 -43.45
N ALA A 410 5.84 4.36 -43.88
CA ALA A 410 5.90 3.96 -45.29
C ALA A 410 4.58 3.29 -45.71
N SER A 411 4.05 3.70 -46.85
CA SER A 411 2.96 3.05 -47.56
C SER A 411 3.52 2.45 -48.84
N MET A 412 3.27 1.16 -49.08
CA MET A 412 3.82 0.48 -50.26
C MET A 412 2.86 -0.52 -50.86
N ALA A 413 2.89 -0.61 -52.19
CA ALA A 413 2.27 -1.71 -52.93
C ALA A 413 3.36 -2.74 -53.25
N LEU A 414 3.13 -3.97 -52.83
CA LEU A 414 4.00 -5.11 -53.02
C LEU A 414 3.42 -6.05 -54.08
N ARG A 415 4.34 -6.75 -54.76
CA ARG A 415 4.00 -7.91 -55.61
C ARG A 415 3.41 -9.04 -54.75
N PHE A 416 3.01 -10.15 -55.38
CA PHE A 416 2.45 -11.33 -54.70
C PHE A 416 3.29 -11.88 -53.54
N TRP A 417 4.60 -11.62 -53.52
CA TRP A 417 5.45 -11.93 -52.37
C TRP A 417 4.90 -11.37 -51.04
N GLY A 418 4.24 -10.20 -51.08
CA GLY A 418 3.63 -9.57 -49.93
C GLY A 418 2.59 -10.44 -49.20
N LEU A 419 2.02 -11.47 -49.85
CA LEU A 419 1.13 -12.43 -49.19
C LEU A 419 1.83 -13.20 -48.06
N ARG A 420 3.17 -13.31 -48.09
CA ARG A 420 3.95 -13.91 -47.01
C ARG A 420 3.93 -13.09 -45.72
N LEU A 421 3.51 -11.83 -45.79
CA LEU A 421 3.40 -10.94 -44.64
C LEU A 421 2.10 -11.13 -43.86
N LEU A 422 1.17 -11.96 -44.36
CA LEU A 422 -0.04 -12.31 -43.64
C LEU A 422 0.31 -13.04 -42.34
N GLY A 423 -0.12 -12.44 -41.22
CA GLY A 423 0.18 -12.93 -39.88
C GLY A 423 1.50 -12.43 -39.29
N GLU A 424 2.34 -11.74 -40.05
CA GLU A 424 3.58 -11.14 -39.53
C GLU A 424 3.29 -9.85 -38.75
N GLU A 425 4.05 -9.57 -37.69
CA GLU A 425 3.96 -8.29 -36.95
C GLU A 425 4.91 -7.25 -37.51
N ARG A 426 6.12 -7.67 -37.89
CA ARG A 426 7.23 -6.80 -38.28
C ARG A 426 7.93 -7.34 -39.52
N VAL A 427 8.52 -6.42 -40.28
CA VAL A 427 9.32 -6.69 -41.48
C VAL A 427 10.55 -5.79 -41.49
N LEU A 428 11.57 -6.19 -42.24
CA LEU A 428 12.74 -5.36 -42.51
C LEU A 428 12.58 -4.67 -43.85
N LEU A 429 12.65 -3.34 -43.87
CA LEU A 429 12.65 -2.54 -45.09
C LEU A 429 14.09 -2.21 -45.49
N HIS A 430 14.49 -2.64 -46.69
CA HIS A 430 15.82 -2.38 -47.24
C HIS A 430 15.71 -1.56 -48.54
N ARG A 431 15.90 -0.24 -48.40
CA ARG A 431 15.96 0.77 -49.46
C ARG A 431 17.14 1.73 -49.22
N PRO A 432 18.38 1.30 -49.50
CA PRO A 432 19.57 2.15 -49.33
C PRO A 432 19.49 3.45 -50.13
N ASP A 433 18.84 3.43 -51.30
CA ASP A 433 18.58 4.60 -52.14
C ASP A 433 17.74 5.69 -51.46
N ARG A 434 16.99 5.35 -50.41
CA ARG A 434 16.21 6.26 -49.56
C ARG A 434 16.80 6.43 -48.16
N GLY A 435 18.02 5.94 -47.91
CA GLY A 435 18.65 5.95 -46.59
C GLY A 435 18.01 4.99 -45.58
N LEU A 436 17.26 3.98 -46.07
CA LEU A 436 16.58 2.98 -45.24
C LEU A 436 17.32 1.65 -45.32
N GLU A 437 18.42 1.52 -44.59
CA GLU A 437 19.21 0.29 -44.57
C GLU A 437 18.71 -0.69 -43.50
N VAL A 438 17.88 -1.65 -43.92
CA VAL A 438 17.39 -2.75 -43.05
C VAL A 438 16.68 -2.22 -41.81
N VAL A 439 15.74 -1.29 -42.04
CA VAL A 439 14.95 -0.68 -40.97
C VAL A 439 13.80 -1.60 -40.60
N ALA A 440 13.68 -1.96 -39.33
CA ALA A 440 12.53 -2.71 -38.85
C ALA A 440 11.27 -1.82 -38.83
N GLY A 441 10.20 -2.30 -39.48
CA GLY A 441 8.89 -1.67 -39.53
C GLY A 441 7.81 -2.63 -39.04
N ARG A 442 6.95 -2.15 -38.14
CA ARG A 442 5.73 -2.83 -37.72
C ARG A 442 4.65 -2.61 -38.76
N ILE A 443 3.95 -3.68 -39.14
CA ILE A 443 2.82 -3.62 -40.07
C ILE A 443 1.62 -3.04 -39.33
N THR A 444 1.12 -1.88 -39.78
CA THR A 444 -0.08 -1.23 -39.21
C THR A 444 -1.33 -1.44 -40.04
N GLY A 445 -1.13 -1.67 -41.34
CA GLY A 445 -2.20 -1.96 -42.28
C GLY A 445 -1.73 -2.97 -43.32
N LEU A 446 -2.60 -3.91 -43.66
CA LEU A 446 -2.40 -4.83 -44.77
C LEU A 446 -3.75 -5.03 -45.47
N SER A 447 -3.79 -4.77 -46.78
CA SER A 447 -4.98 -4.98 -47.60
C SER A 447 -4.61 -5.62 -48.94
N LEU A 448 -5.61 -6.28 -49.54
CA LEU A 448 -5.47 -6.96 -50.82
C LEU A 448 -6.32 -6.26 -51.87
N ASP A 449 -5.68 -5.83 -52.95
CA ASP A 449 -6.31 -5.26 -54.13
C ASP A 449 -6.25 -6.28 -55.27
N LEU A 450 -7.23 -7.19 -55.30
CA LEU A 450 -7.29 -8.30 -56.26
C LEU A 450 -7.62 -7.83 -57.69
N ALA A 451 -8.03 -6.57 -57.87
CA ALA A 451 -8.29 -6.00 -59.19
C ALA A 451 -7.01 -5.40 -59.81
N ALA A 452 -5.97 -5.15 -59.00
CA ALA A 452 -4.71 -4.62 -59.47
C ALA A 452 -3.93 -5.65 -60.30
N SER A 453 -3.47 -5.25 -61.48
CA SER A 453 -2.65 -6.11 -62.35
C SER A 453 -1.22 -6.31 -61.80
N ASP A 454 -0.71 -5.34 -61.04
CA ASP A 454 0.53 -5.43 -60.25
C ASP A 454 0.32 -4.63 -58.94
N GLY A 455 1.02 -4.99 -57.87
CA GLY A 455 0.87 -4.32 -56.56
C GLY A 455 -0.33 -4.79 -55.75
N VAL A 456 -0.67 -6.08 -55.84
CA VAL A 456 -1.85 -6.71 -55.21
C VAL A 456 -1.88 -6.55 -53.69
N VAL A 457 -0.73 -6.45 -53.02
CA VAL A 457 -0.68 -6.36 -51.56
C VAL A 457 -0.28 -4.94 -51.16
N LYS A 458 -1.18 -4.21 -50.50
CA LYS A 458 -0.89 -2.87 -49.96
C LYS A 458 -0.59 -2.98 -48.48
N ILE A 459 0.54 -2.42 -48.05
CA ILE A 459 0.91 -2.39 -46.63
C ILE A 459 1.27 -0.98 -46.16
N GLU A 460 0.99 -0.74 -44.89
CA GLU A 460 1.45 0.43 -44.14
C GLU A 460 2.42 -0.04 -43.06
N LEU A 461 3.56 0.65 -42.95
CA LEU A 461 4.61 0.37 -42.00
C LEU A 461 4.89 1.61 -41.15
N GLU A 462 5.09 1.38 -39.85
CA GLU A 462 5.67 2.34 -38.92
C GLU A 462 6.99 1.77 -38.38
N SER A 463 8.05 2.56 -38.35
CA SER A 463 9.33 2.12 -37.80
C SER A 463 9.19 1.67 -36.34
N ASP A 464 9.76 0.53 -35.99
CA ASP A 464 9.72 -0.03 -34.64
C ASP A 464 11.11 -0.55 -34.25
N GLU A 465 11.47 -0.43 -32.97
CA GLU A 465 12.85 -0.66 -32.51
C GLU A 465 12.89 -1.62 -31.33
N ALA A 466 13.87 -2.53 -31.33
CA ALA A 466 14.07 -3.49 -30.25
C ALA A 466 14.26 -2.83 -28.87
N ALA A 467 14.96 -1.70 -28.85
CA ALA A 467 15.26 -0.95 -27.62
C ALA A 467 13.99 -0.44 -26.91
N THR A 468 12.89 -0.22 -27.63
CA THR A 468 11.60 0.18 -27.06
C THR A 468 11.05 -0.85 -26.07
N TYR A 469 11.33 -2.12 -26.31
CA TYR A 469 10.81 -3.25 -25.52
C TYR A 469 11.80 -3.73 -24.44
N GLY A 470 13.02 -3.20 -24.43
CA GLY A 470 13.98 -3.40 -23.36
C GLY A 470 13.55 -2.67 -22.09
N TRP A 471 13.76 -3.28 -20.93
CA TRP A 471 13.38 -2.72 -19.65
C TRP A 471 14.51 -2.88 -18.63
N ALA A 472 14.89 -1.78 -17.97
CA ALA A 472 15.85 -1.78 -16.88
C ALA A 472 15.17 -1.42 -15.54
N ALA A 473 15.70 -1.93 -14.42
CA ALA A 473 15.09 -1.72 -13.11
C ALA A 473 14.89 -0.23 -12.75
N PHE A 474 15.88 0.63 -13.04
CA PHE A 474 15.78 2.06 -12.75
C PHE A 474 14.68 2.78 -13.58
N GLU A 475 14.20 2.18 -14.67
CA GLU A 475 13.09 2.72 -15.47
C GLU A 475 11.72 2.47 -14.80
N GLU A 476 11.67 1.81 -13.64
CA GLU A 476 10.41 1.51 -12.97
C GLU A 476 9.73 2.71 -12.28
N GLY A 477 10.50 3.76 -11.99
CA GLY A 477 9.99 4.95 -11.31
C GLY A 477 9.71 4.70 -9.82
N ALA A 478 9.15 5.72 -9.17
CA ALA A 478 8.75 5.65 -7.77
C ALA A 478 7.35 5.05 -7.61
N MET A 479 7.19 4.24 -6.57
CA MET A 479 5.88 3.79 -6.13
C MET A 479 5.12 4.95 -5.48
N PRO A 480 3.81 5.15 -5.77
CA PRO A 480 3.02 6.17 -5.08
C PRO A 480 3.04 5.98 -3.56
N ALA A 481 3.25 7.06 -2.81
CA ALA A 481 3.24 6.99 -1.36
C ALA A 481 1.80 6.76 -0.87
N ALA A 482 1.60 5.75 -0.03
CA ALA A 482 0.31 5.56 0.63
C ALA A 482 0.10 6.67 1.66
N PRO A 483 -1.06 7.37 1.66
CA PRO A 483 -1.37 8.29 2.74
C PRO A 483 -1.44 7.50 4.06
N GLU A 484 -0.95 8.11 5.14
CA GLU A 484 -1.07 7.51 6.46
C GLU A 484 -2.55 7.22 6.76
N ARG A 485 -2.87 5.95 6.98
CA ARG A 485 -4.24 5.56 7.31
C ARG A 485 -4.55 6.03 8.71
N SER A 486 -5.56 6.88 8.82
CA SER A 486 -6.23 7.15 10.08
C SER A 486 -6.71 5.83 10.70
N VAL A 487 -6.11 5.45 11.83
CA VAL A 487 -6.65 4.38 12.66
C VAL A 487 -8.01 4.87 13.16
N ASN A 488 -9.08 4.16 12.77
CA ASN A 488 -10.45 4.41 13.18
C ASN A 488 -11.21 5.60 12.55
N GLY A 489 -10.71 6.26 11.51
CA GLY A 489 -11.41 7.40 10.89
C GLY A 489 -11.38 8.67 11.74
N ARG A 490 -10.48 8.71 12.73
CA ARG A 490 -10.12 9.91 13.49
C ARG A 490 -8.73 10.37 13.05
N GLN A 491 -8.53 11.68 12.87
CA GLN A 491 -7.18 12.20 12.65
C GLN A 491 -6.25 11.64 13.75
N PRO A 492 -5.06 11.13 13.39
CA PRO A 492 -4.08 10.69 14.38
C PRO A 492 -3.83 11.84 15.37
N ILE A 493 -3.95 11.55 16.67
CA ILE A 493 -3.69 12.55 17.71
C ILE A 493 -2.16 12.78 17.72
N PRO A 494 -1.68 14.00 17.44
CA PRO A 494 -0.25 14.27 17.42
C PRO A 494 0.37 14.03 18.79
N ALA A 495 1.65 13.62 18.80
CA ALA A 495 2.40 13.52 20.05
C ALA A 495 2.44 14.88 20.77
N PRO A 496 2.41 14.93 22.11
CA PRO A 496 2.54 16.19 22.82
C PRO A 496 3.94 16.79 22.64
N VAL A 497 3.99 18.11 22.59
CA VAL A 497 5.25 18.86 22.66
C VAL A 497 5.36 19.37 24.09
N ILE A 498 6.42 18.98 24.78
CA ILE A 498 6.74 19.53 26.10
C ILE A 498 7.50 20.83 25.84
N GLU A 499 6.89 21.97 26.14
CA GLU A 499 7.45 23.29 25.80
C GLU A 499 8.51 23.72 26.82
N GLU A 500 8.27 23.41 28.09
CA GLU A 500 9.11 23.82 29.19
C GLU A 500 9.19 22.71 30.24
N ILE A 501 10.38 22.53 30.82
CA ILE A 501 10.61 21.73 32.02
C ILE A 501 11.53 22.56 32.93
N THR A 502 11.05 22.85 34.13
CA THR A 502 11.75 23.69 35.10
C THR A 502 11.81 22.97 36.45
N LEU A 503 13.01 22.92 37.03
CA LEU A 503 13.23 22.47 38.40
C LEU A 503 12.91 23.61 39.35
N ASN A 504 12.04 23.37 40.32
CA ASN A 504 11.63 24.35 41.32
C ASN A 504 11.93 23.84 42.72
N ALA A 505 12.35 24.76 43.58
CA ALA A 505 12.54 24.53 45.00
C ALA A 505 11.52 25.39 45.79
N ALA A 506 10.76 24.75 46.67
CA ALA A 506 9.85 25.43 47.59
C ALA A 506 10.13 24.95 49.01
N GLY A 507 10.99 25.67 49.73
CA GLY A 507 11.52 25.21 51.02
C GLY A 507 12.46 24.01 50.82
N ASP A 508 12.28 22.94 51.60
CA ASP A 508 13.07 21.70 51.53
C ASP A 508 12.59 20.75 50.41
N THR A 509 11.66 21.19 49.55
CA THR A 509 10.98 20.35 48.58
C THR A 509 11.40 20.70 47.15
N LEU A 510 11.82 19.69 46.39
CA LEU A 510 12.14 19.80 44.97
C LEU A 510 11.03 19.20 44.12
N TYR A 511 10.63 19.86 43.04
CA TYR A 511 9.71 19.29 42.07
C TYR A 511 9.99 19.81 40.66
N LEU A 512 9.59 19.02 39.66
CA LEU A 512 9.61 19.43 38.26
C LEU A 512 8.23 19.96 37.87
N SER A 513 8.20 21.06 37.15
CA SER A 513 6.97 21.58 36.54
C SER A 513 7.23 22.10 35.14
N GLY A 514 6.17 22.35 34.40
CA GLY A 514 6.29 22.85 33.04
C GLY A 514 4.97 22.84 32.31
N VAL A 515 5.03 23.16 31.01
CA VAL A 515 3.85 23.28 30.15
C VAL A 515 3.96 22.32 28.98
N ILE A 516 2.86 21.63 28.70
CA ILE A 516 2.68 20.85 27.47
C ILE A 516 1.85 21.70 26.51
N ALA A 517 2.30 21.85 25.26
CA ALA A 517 1.62 22.69 24.26
C ALA A 517 0.11 22.36 24.16
N PRO A 518 -0.81 23.27 24.55
CA PRO A 518 -2.24 22.96 24.56
C PRO A 518 -2.78 22.85 23.13
N VAL A 519 -3.73 21.95 22.92
CA VAL A 519 -4.46 21.81 21.64
C VAL A 519 -5.93 21.71 21.98
N GLU A 520 -6.75 22.55 21.34
CA GLU A 520 -8.18 22.64 21.62
C GLU A 520 -8.87 21.27 21.43
N GLY A 521 -9.69 20.87 22.41
CA GLY A 521 -10.40 19.59 22.40
C GLY A 521 -9.60 18.36 22.83
N GLN A 522 -8.33 18.53 23.24
CA GLN A 522 -7.46 17.44 23.70
C GLN A 522 -6.96 17.68 25.13
N LEU A 523 -6.91 16.61 25.91
CA LEU A 523 -6.38 16.55 27.27
C LEU A 523 -4.97 15.94 27.25
N VAL A 524 -4.20 16.22 28.30
CA VAL A 524 -2.79 15.80 28.44
C VAL A 524 -2.58 14.98 29.71
N GLY A 525 -1.76 13.94 29.61
CA GLY A 525 -1.35 13.11 30.73
C GLY A 525 0.17 13.01 30.80
N MET A 526 0.72 13.13 32.01
CA MET A 526 2.15 13.17 32.28
C MET A 526 2.52 12.11 33.32
N GLN A 527 3.65 11.43 33.10
CA GLN A 527 4.23 10.47 34.02
C GLN A 527 5.71 10.75 34.25
N PHE A 528 6.19 10.35 35.42
CA PHE A 528 7.58 10.46 35.83
C PHE A 528 8.06 9.17 36.48
N ARG A 529 9.37 8.92 36.45
CA ARG A 529 10.02 7.82 37.17
C ARG A 529 11.44 8.19 37.58
N LEU A 530 11.98 7.45 38.55
CA LEU A 530 13.42 7.49 38.83
C LEU A 530 14.18 6.83 37.67
N SER A 531 15.16 7.53 37.10
CA SER A 531 15.97 7.03 35.98
C SER A 531 16.96 5.95 36.46
N PRO A 532 17.26 4.88 35.69
CA PRO A 532 16.66 4.52 34.39
C PRO A 532 15.47 3.53 34.49
N ASP A 533 15.31 2.83 35.62
CA ASP A 533 14.45 1.64 35.71
C ASP A 533 13.33 1.73 36.76
N GLY A 534 13.03 2.93 37.28
CA GLY A 534 11.94 3.12 38.24
C GLY A 534 10.54 2.88 37.67
N PRO A 535 9.53 2.53 38.50
CA PRO A 535 8.14 2.44 38.04
C PRO A 535 7.58 3.82 37.67
N TRP A 536 6.80 3.87 36.59
CA TRP A 536 6.14 5.10 36.15
C TRP A 536 5.00 5.48 37.10
N SER A 537 5.04 6.73 37.58
CA SER A 537 4.02 7.36 38.42
C SER A 537 3.39 8.55 37.70
N ASN A 538 2.13 8.86 38.01
CA ASN A 538 1.43 9.99 37.38
C ASN A 538 1.84 11.32 38.03
N ALA A 539 2.14 12.33 37.22
CA ALA A 539 2.25 13.71 37.67
C ALA A 539 0.86 14.37 37.68
N GLU A 540 0.69 15.42 38.49
CA GLU A 540 -0.52 16.23 38.49
C GLU A 540 -0.51 17.14 37.26
N VAL A 541 -1.63 17.22 36.53
CA VAL A 541 -1.75 18.04 35.32
C VAL A 541 -3.05 18.83 35.37
N ASN A 542 -2.92 20.15 35.38
CA ASN A 542 -4.05 21.05 35.18
C ASN A 542 -4.41 21.07 33.69
N GLN A 543 -5.63 20.69 33.38
CA GLN A 543 -6.08 20.53 31.99
C GLN A 543 -6.45 21.85 31.30
N ASP A 544 -6.71 22.92 32.06
CA ASP A 544 -7.11 24.22 31.50
C ASP A 544 -5.95 24.93 30.79
N ASN A 545 -4.74 24.75 31.32
CA ASN A 545 -3.51 25.37 30.81
C ASN A 545 -2.41 24.34 30.47
N ALA A 546 -2.72 23.05 30.54
CA ALA A 546 -1.79 21.95 30.29
C ALA A 546 -0.49 22.04 31.13
N TYR A 547 -0.58 22.67 32.31
CA TYR A 547 0.52 22.78 33.26
C TYR A 547 0.64 21.51 34.08
N PHE A 548 1.84 20.93 34.15
CA PHE A 548 2.11 19.76 34.98
C PHE A 548 2.99 20.11 36.18
N ARG A 549 2.84 19.33 37.25
CA ARG A 549 3.69 19.36 38.43
C ARG A 549 3.92 17.94 38.96
N THR A 550 5.19 17.58 39.21
CA THR A 550 5.50 16.33 39.92
C THR A 550 5.30 16.50 41.43
N PRO A 551 5.03 15.41 42.15
CA PRO A 551 5.25 15.34 43.58
C PRO A 551 6.71 15.61 43.95
N ASP A 552 6.96 15.70 45.26
CA ASP A 552 8.26 15.91 45.86
C ASP A 552 9.28 14.86 45.38
N LEU A 553 10.40 15.35 44.84
CA LEU A 553 11.49 14.57 44.28
C LEU A 553 12.69 14.60 45.23
N ALA A 554 13.47 13.52 45.22
CA ALA A 554 14.67 13.42 46.03
C ALA A 554 15.83 14.19 45.39
N ASP A 555 16.57 14.93 46.22
CA ASP A 555 17.79 15.65 45.83
C ASP A 555 18.90 14.68 45.41
N GLY A 556 19.73 15.09 44.45
CA GLY A 556 20.86 14.31 43.92
C GLY A 556 20.47 13.11 43.06
N ARG A 557 19.24 13.07 42.50
CA ARG A 557 18.74 11.95 41.67
C ARG A 557 18.38 12.41 40.26
N ALA A 558 18.37 11.48 39.32
CA ALA A 558 17.91 11.71 37.95
C ALA A 558 16.52 11.10 37.71
N TYR A 559 15.66 11.82 36.99
CA TYR A 559 14.29 11.41 36.68
C TYR A 559 14.03 11.44 35.18
N ASP A 560 13.16 10.54 34.72
CA ASP A 560 12.63 10.54 33.35
C ASP A 560 11.17 11.00 33.38
N LEU A 561 10.77 11.73 32.34
CA LEU A 561 9.42 12.24 32.14
C LEU A 561 8.86 11.73 30.81
N ARG A 562 7.56 11.41 30.77
CA ARG A 562 6.85 11.15 29.52
C ARG A 562 5.44 11.74 29.51
N ALA A 563 5.02 12.24 28.35
CA ALA A 563 3.71 12.83 28.14
C ALA A 563 2.96 12.18 26.97
N ARG A 564 1.62 12.16 27.03
CA ARG A 564 0.72 11.76 25.92
C ARG A 564 -0.57 12.58 25.91
N ARG A 565 -1.28 12.63 24.77
CA ARG A 565 -2.58 13.28 24.60
C ARG A 565 -3.73 12.28 24.49
N PHE A 566 -4.94 12.71 24.86
CA PHE A 566 -6.20 11.97 24.69
C PHE A 566 -7.40 12.91 24.54
N LEU A 567 -8.53 12.42 24.04
CA LEU A 567 -9.76 13.23 23.86
C LEU A 567 -10.58 13.33 25.16
N SER A 568 -11.35 14.40 25.32
CA SER A 568 -12.33 14.56 26.42
C SER A 568 -13.48 13.53 26.30
N GLY A 569 -14.01 13.02 27.42
CA GLY A 569 -15.06 11.99 27.49
C GLY A 569 -14.70 10.77 28.35
N LEU A 570 -15.28 9.59 28.07
CA LEU A 570 -15.02 8.30 28.78
C LEU A 570 -13.52 7.92 28.88
N SER A 571 -12.64 8.57 28.10
CA SER A 571 -11.18 8.49 28.15
C SER A 571 -10.56 9.05 29.44
N ALA A 572 -11.22 9.98 30.15
CA ALA A 572 -10.73 10.51 31.43
C ALA A 572 -10.79 9.46 32.57
N LEU A 573 -11.79 8.57 32.55
CA LEU A 573 -11.92 7.44 33.49
C LEU A 573 -10.90 6.32 33.20
N ASN A 574 -10.47 6.15 31.95
CA ASN A 574 -9.50 5.13 31.54
C ASN A 574 -8.03 5.54 31.72
N TRP A 575 -7.74 6.82 31.99
CA TRP A 575 -6.39 7.29 32.39
C TRP A 575 -5.89 6.57 33.65
N GLN A 576 -6.80 6.20 34.57
CA GLN A 576 -6.45 5.46 35.78
C GLN A 576 -6.30 3.94 35.57
N GLN A 577 -6.85 3.36 34.48
CA GLN A 577 -6.93 1.90 34.31
C GLN A 577 -6.07 1.31 33.17
N GLY A 578 -5.51 2.14 32.28
CA GLY A 578 -4.49 1.69 31.31
C GLY A 578 -4.95 0.68 30.24
N ARG A 579 -6.26 0.56 29.97
CA ARG A 579 -6.83 -0.57 29.21
C ARG A 579 -7.04 -0.39 27.70
N ASP A 580 -6.84 0.79 27.10
CA ASP A 580 -7.13 0.97 25.67
C ASP A 580 -6.12 1.87 24.94
N VAL A 581 -5.11 1.24 24.32
CA VAL A 581 -3.99 1.89 23.60
C VAL A 581 -4.45 2.67 22.37
N THR A 582 -5.66 2.42 21.85
CA THR A 582 -6.16 3.00 20.58
C THR A 582 -6.71 4.44 20.71
N ARG A 583 -6.74 5.00 21.93
CA ARG A 583 -7.31 6.32 22.25
C ARG A 583 -6.25 7.38 22.62
N PHE A 584 -4.97 7.06 22.48
CA PHE A 584 -3.85 7.88 22.96
C PHE A 584 -2.89 8.25 21.83
N SER A 585 -2.24 9.41 21.94
CA SER A 585 -1.09 9.74 21.08
C SER A 585 0.13 8.85 21.42
N PRO A 586 1.15 8.80 20.56
CA PRO A 586 2.49 8.36 20.95
C PRO A 586 2.99 9.11 22.20
N TRP A 587 3.90 8.48 22.96
CA TRP A 587 4.59 9.11 24.09
C TRP A 587 5.70 10.03 23.59
N THR A 588 5.83 11.19 24.22
CA THR A 588 7.02 12.05 24.15
C THR A 588 7.79 11.86 25.45
N GLU A 589 9.05 11.43 25.38
CA GLU A 589 9.88 11.08 26.55
C GLU A 589 11.13 11.97 26.64
N VAL A 590 11.45 12.41 27.84
CA VAL A 590 12.65 13.18 28.20
C VAL A 590 13.33 12.44 29.34
N THR A 591 14.55 11.97 29.14
CA THR A 591 15.27 11.13 30.10
C THR A 591 16.45 11.86 30.74
N GLY A 592 16.84 11.45 31.95
CA GLY A 592 18.07 11.90 32.60
C GLY A 592 18.05 13.32 33.19
N ILE A 593 16.89 13.81 33.63
CA ILE A 593 16.76 15.14 34.24
C ILE A 593 17.36 15.10 35.66
N GLY A 594 18.48 15.79 35.87
CA GLY A 594 19.11 15.92 37.19
C GLY A 594 18.31 16.83 38.10
N VAL A 595 17.95 16.33 39.29
CA VAL A 595 17.27 17.10 40.34
C VAL A 595 18.29 17.36 41.44
N ILE A 596 18.90 18.54 41.41
CA ILE A 596 19.93 18.99 42.37
C ILE A 596 19.50 20.35 42.95
N ALA A 597 19.35 20.45 44.27
CA ALA A 597 18.91 21.69 44.93
C ALA A 597 19.95 22.81 44.87
N ASP A 598 21.21 22.49 45.17
CA ASP A 598 22.34 23.41 45.11
C ASP A 598 23.48 22.82 44.27
N GLU A 599 23.69 23.41 43.10
CA GLU A 599 24.76 23.04 42.17
C GLU A 599 26.10 23.73 42.51
N THR A 600 26.12 24.62 43.51
CA THR A 600 27.31 25.41 43.85
C THR A 600 28.22 24.63 44.80
N PRO A 601 29.44 24.24 44.39
CA PRO A 601 30.37 23.61 45.33
C PRO A 601 30.82 24.62 46.40
N PRO A 602 31.15 24.17 47.62
CA PRO A 602 31.90 24.98 48.57
C PRO A 602 33.33 25.21 48.08
N ASP A 603 34.05 26.20 48.62
CA ASP A 603 35.46 26.35 48.29
C ASP A 603 36.30 25.20 48.88
N PRO A 604 37.45 24.86 48.25
CA PRO A 604 38.35 23.84 48.76
C PRO A 604 38.87 24.18 50.17
N PRO A 605 39.01 23.20 51.08
CA PRO A 605 39.49 23.44 52.43
C PRO A 605 40.98 23.84 52.44
N GLU A 606 41.36 24.80 53.27
CA GLU A 606 42.76 25.23 53.41
C GLU A 606 43.52 24.26 54.35
N LEU A 607 44.62 23.67 53.88
CA LEU A 607 45.50 22.88 54.76
C LEU A 607 46.33 23.82 55.65
N VAL A 608 46.23 23.64 56.97
CA VAL A 608 47.02 24.41 57.95
C VAL A 608 48.28 23.67 58.32
N ALA A 609 48.16 22.39 58.67
CA ALA A 609 49.28 21.55 59.07
C ALA A 609 48.96 20.06 58.83
N ALA A 610 50.01 19.28 58.55
CA ALA A 610 49.93 17.82 58.52
C ALA A 610 51.21 17.23 59.12
N THR A 611 51.09 16.60 60.28
CA THR A 611 52.21 16.08 61.08
C THR A 611 52.01 14.63 61.47
N VAL A 612 53.10 13.86 61.48
CA VAL A 612 53.06 12.45 61.91
C VAL A 612 53.38 12.37 63.40
N SER A 613 52.47 11.77 64.15
CA SER A 613 52.61 11.50 65.59
C SER A 613 52.39 10.01 65.83
N GLY A 614 53.49 9.27 66.05
CA GLY A 614 53.46 7.81 66.15
C GLY A 614 52.97 7.14 64.86
N ASN A 615 51.86 6.39 64.93
CA ASN A 615 51.24 5.71 63.79
C ASN A 615 50.02 6.46 63.21
N ARG A 616 49.92 7.78 63.45
CA ARG A 616 48.80 8.60 62.99
C ARG A 616 49.31 9.84 62.26
N LEU A 617 48.58 10.22 61.22
CA LEU A 617 48.68 11.51 60.57
C LEU A 617 47.65 12.43 61.22
N GLU A 618 48.14 13.49 61.85
CA GLU A 618 47.32 14.58 62.40
C GLU A 618 47.26 15.70 61.35
N ILE A 619 46.04 16.01 60.92
CA ILE A 619 45.73 16.95 59.84
C ILE A 619 44.92 18.08 60.47
N THR A 620 45.44 19.29 60.39
CA THR A 620 44.71 20.50 60.75
C THR A 620 44.36 21.25 59.47
N PHE A 621 43.08 21.54 59.27
CA PHE A 621 42.58 22.25 58.09
C PHE A 621 41.49 23.25 58.45
N ARG A 622 41.31 24.28 57.61
CA ARG A 622 40.20 25.22 57.72
C ARG A 622 39.17 24.92 56.64
N PRO A 623 37.97 24.43 56.98
CA PRO A 623 36.89 24.39 56.02
C PRO A 623 36.44 25.81 55.67
N ASP A 624 36.04 26.03 54.42
CA ASP A 624 35.32 27.24 54.04
C ASP A 624 33.91 27.16 54.62
N LEU A 625 33.64 27.81 55.75
CA LEU A 625 32.35 27.78 56.44
C LEU A 625 31.26 28.64 55.75
N GLY A 626 31.40 28.86 54.44
CA GLY A 626 30.40 29.55 53.61
C GLY A 626 29.05 28.82 53.56
N ALA A 627 28.06 29.47 52.93
CA ALA A 627 26.68 28.98 52.87
C ALA A 627 26.53 27.57 52.27
N ASN A 628 27.48 27.14 51.42
CA ASN A 628 27.44 25.88 50.69
C ASN A 628 28.25 24.77 51.38
N TYR A 629 28.86 25.01 52.54
CA TYR A 629 29.64 23.99 53.25
C TYR A 629 28.78 23.12 54.14
N LYS A 630 28.96 21.80 54.00
CA LYS A 630 28.31 20.82 54.88
C LYS A 630 29.30 19.88 55.57
N GLN A 631 30.35 19.46 54.87
CA GLN A 631 31.31 18.48 55.38
C GLN A 631 32.63 18.52 54.59
N THR A 632 33.73 18.13 55.22
CA THR A 632 35.01 17.83 54.56
C THR A 632 35.34 16.35 54.70
N GLY A 633 35.61 15.68 53.59
CA GLY A 633 36.07 14.29 53.58
C GLY A 633 37.60 14.20 53.62
N ILE A 634 38.09 13.04 54.05
CA ILE A 634 39.51 12.68 53.95
C ILE A 634 39.62 11.43 53.07
N TRP A 635 40.51 11.48 52.08
CA TRP A 635 40.79 10.38 51.15
C TRP A 635 42.27 10.00 51.18
N ARG A 636 42.59 8.75 50.83
CA ARG A 636 43.97 8.26 50.65
C ARG A 636 44.14 7.36 49.43
N GLY A 637 45.33 7.33 48.85
CA GLY A 637 45.65 6.51 47.68
C GLY A 637 47.13 6.61 47.29
N THR A 638 47.54 5.88 46.26
CA THR A 638 48.95 5.76 45.82
C THR A 638 49.30 6.61 44.60
N GLY A 639 48.34 7.38 44.07
CA GLY A 639 48.47 8.10 42.79
C GLY A 639 47.76 9.46 42.78
N SER A 640 46.89 9.69 41.81
CA SER A 640 46.03 10.89 41.75
C SER A 640 44.72 10.69 42.54
N PHE A 641 44.00 11.77 42.83
CA PHE A 641 42.74 11.72 43.57
C PHE A 641 41.67 10.81 42.93
N ALA A 642 41.70 10.64 41.60
CA ALA A 642 40.73 9.79 40.88
C ALA A 642 40.73 8.33 41.34
N GLY A 643 41.85 7.82 41.88
CA GLY A 643 41.97 6.48 42.45
C GLY A 643 41.96 6.44 43.98
N ALA A 644 41.63 7.55 44.65
CA ALA A 644 41.69 7.64 46.10
C ALA A 644 40.47 6.97 46.78
N SER A 645 40.75 6.25 47.86
CA SER A 645 39.76 5.64 48.73
C SER A 645 39.31 6.60 49.83
N PHE A 646 38.01 6.67 50.08
CA PHE A 646 37.44 7.48 51.16
C PHE A 646 37.77 6.88 52.52
N ILE A 647 38.13 7.73 53.49
CA ILE A 647 38.43 7.33 54.87
C ILE A 647 37.28 7.71 55.79
N ARG A 648 36.99 9.01 55.91
CA ARG A 648 35.99 9.53 56.86
C ARG A 648 35.51 10.92 56.47
N TRP A 649 34.33 11.27 56.97
CA TRP A 649 33.77 12.62 56.93
C TRP A 649 34.08 13.36 58.23
N CYS A 650 34.34 14.66 58.11
CA CYS A 650 34.42 15.60 59.22
C CYS A 650 33.30 16.64 59.02
N TYR A 651 32.39 16.74 60.00
CA TYR A 651 31.23 17.63 59.99
C TYR A 651 31.41 18.85 60.90
N ASP A 652 32.65 19.12 61.30
CA ASP A 652 32.94 20.18 62.25
C ASP A 652 32.78 21.56 61.58
N LEU A 653 32.20 22.49 62.34
CA LEU A 653 31.92 23.87 61.96
C LEU A 653 32.89 24.85 62.62
N ALA A 654 33.94 24.36 63.26
CA ALA A 654 35.03 25.19 63.77
C ALA A 654 35.84 25.80 62.62
N SER A 655 36.36 27.02 62.83
CA SER A 655 37.24 27.73 61.88
C SER A 655 38.61 27.05 61.68
N SER A 656 38.91 26.03 62.48
CA SER A 656 40.07 25.16 62.36
C SER A 656 39.68 23.80 62.91
N VAL A 657 39.79 22.77 62.08
CA VAL A 657 39.37 21.40 62.40
C VAL A 657 40.61 20.51 62.47
N GLU A 658 40.74 19.76 63.55
CA GLU A 658 41.79 18.77 63.73
C GLU A 658 41.23 17.36 63.50
N ALA A 659 41.86 16.63 62.59
CA ALA A 659 41.50 15.28 62.24
C ALA A 659 42.72 14.37 62.33
N SER A 660 42.59 13.21 62.94
CA SER A 660 43.65 12.20 62.93
C SER A 660 43.20 10.93 62.21
N VAL A 661 44.05 10.43 61.32
CA VAL A 661 43.86 9.19 60.57
C VAL A 661 45.04 8.24 60.81
N ALA A 662 44.78 6.94 60.83
CA ALA A 662 45.85 5.95 60.97
C ALA A 662 46.67 5.87 59.68
N LEU A 663 48.00 5.86 59.80
CA LEU A 663 48.90 5.63 58.67
C LEU A 663 48.81 4.16 58.22
N GLY A 664 48.97 3.93 56.92
CA GLY A 664 49.07 2.58 56.36
C GLY A 664 50.51 2.08 56.38
N ASP A 665 50.70 0.78 56.19
CA ASP A 665 52.04 0.15 56.18
C ASP A 665 52.92 0.57 54.98
N THR A 666 52.36 1.31 54.03
CA THR A 666 53.04 1.84 52.83
C THR A 666 52.73 3.33 52.67
N PRO A 667 53.68 4.15 52.16
CA PRO A 667 53.46 5.57 51.97
C PRO A 667 52.25 5.84 51.06
N GLN A 668 51.28 6.61 51.55
CA GLN A 668 50.08 6.97 50.80
C GLN A 668 49.93 8.49 50.73
N ARG A 669 49.37 8.96 49.62
CA ARG A 669 49.00 10.37 49.44
C ARG A 669 47.60 10.59 49.99
N TYR A 670 47.42 11.69 50.72
CA TYR A 670 46.16 12.04 51.36
C TYR A 670 45.57 13.31 50.73
N TRP A 671 44.24 13.39 50.69
CA TRP A 671 43.51 14.55 50.17
C TRP A 671 42.35 14.96 51.07
N LEU A 672 42.05 16.26 51.05
CA LEU A 672 40.82 16.85 51.59
C LEU A 672 39.91 17.31 50.45
N ARG A 673 38.61 17.32 50.68
CA ARG A 673 37.60 17.82 49.73
C ARG A 673 36.33 18.13 50.52
N SER A 674 35.87 19.36 50.42
CA SER A 674 34.61 19.81 50.99
C SER A 674 33.44 19.50 50.06
N GLY A 675 32.25 19.25 50.62
CA GLY A 675 31.01 19.06 49.88
C GLY A 675 29.82 19.78 50.50
N ASN A 676 28.83 20.11 49.67
CA ASN A 676 27.57 20.73 50.07
C ASN A 676 26.52 19.68 50.46
N GLY A 677 25.33 20.15 50.87
CA GLY A 677 24.20 19.31 51.27
C GLY A 677 23.63 18.44 50.14
N SER A 678 23.80 18.87 48.89
CA SER A 678 23.31 18.19 47.67
C SER A 678 24.34 17.24 47.04
N GLY A 679 25.48 17.00 47.70
CA GLY A 679 26.51 16.06 47.25
C GLY A 679 27.49 16.63 46.21
N VAL A 680 27.39 17.91 45.86
CA VAL A 680 28.35 18.61 45.01
C VAL A 680 29.60 18.93 45.82
N SER A 681 30.78 18.62 45.26
CA SER A 681 32.04 18.64 45.99
C SER A 681 33.08 19.55 45.34
N SER A 682 33.80 20.32 46.14
CA SER A 682 34.94 21.18 45.80
C SER A 682 36.08 20.45 45.07
N ALA A 683 37.09 21.19 44.61
CA ALA A 683 38.33 20.58 44.11
C ALA A 683 39.09 19.89 45.27
N PRO A 684 39.73 18.73 45.04
CA PRO A 684 40.51 18.06 46.07
C PRO A 684 41.80 18.83 46.38
N VAL A 685 42.11 18.97 47.66
CA VAL A 685 43.34 19.60 48.18
C VAL A 685 44.28 18.49 48.61
N ASP A 686 45.47 18.49 48.02
CA ASP A 686 46.51 17.51 48.31
C ASP A 686 47.25 17.86 49.60
N ILE A 687 47.32 16.90 50.51
CA ILE A 687 47.96 17.03 51.82
C ILE A 687 49.43 16.59 51.75
N GLY A 688 49.78 15.75 50.76
CA GLY A 688 51.10 15.14 50.63
C GLY A 688 51.11 13.64 50.93
N THR A 689 52.30 13.05 50.87
CA THR A 689 52.54 11.61 51.05
C THR A 689 53.15 11.33 52.42
N TYR A 690 52.52 10.42 53.17
CA TYR A 690 52.88 10.06 54.54
C TYR A 690 52.85 8.55 54.76
#